data_AF-A0A6G0WBP1-F1
#
_entry.id   AF-A0A6G0WBP1-F1
#
_cell.length_a   1.000
_cell.length_b   1.000
_cell.length_c   1.000
_cell.angle_alpha   90.00
_cell.angle_beta   90.00
_cell.angle_gamma   90.00
#
_symmetry.space_group_name_H-M   'P 1'
#
loop_
_entity.id
_entity.type
_entity.pdbx_description
1 polymer ?
#
loop_
_entity_poly.entity_id
_entity_poly.type
_entity_poly.pdbx_seq_one_letter_code
_entity_poly.pdbx_strand_id
1 'polypeptide(L)'
;MGATASSLDLICHHVDLYLCYLTFFSVICQHLHLSLAPRKKFEVIDKALGGNAVKMINLKAIMNVSWLASTENAISTGASSLWWSVDVLMVSYPSNYIYPSRTMTAAVHCLRAVEGPRLPPKKISKWLYWFILSFAILKHFVTALYLAAQIIIMVLADASQLRTARAYAINAVIAVFAIVLCLHLGSLVKYITSWKRQKHGKTIAKASRLGSFLVQIRYMATSPRLVLGFNTIELICQSYEAYQLSKLLVDPRLVILYVILVALHAIVVPSFVCMSHTTKTHQLLLGWASSLLSFGLCCLVHFYGLILPLLYYFLVDHWLSRSPSWNARYISYIRYNFVTSLEELVAKTVVQLGSIIALWRLVANVNVAISVRYNTDHGSSSASLRRFTNKRLLTVYWICCIGWGLVLLSGLIGAFSPPCPAVCAARATPLWSRQCHCSYVHVNCHALGLPLDSDVDSLLRADELGSDLLVLQISRFDLSNGISTTTLGQFQSLSFMAIKFTNISSWEATLPSSITFIVVSYGRLSQVPSALQNAPLPPAWQIINRLYLVNLSLSVLPRLDTLDLHYITLAQNNFPVLPPIVNDAKSHNIYVDLSGNSLLHSPWSLLKPGRTVYLCGNPDEIPPDSLDPKLRASYLAKESAMCGKPCVPSCFPHMVGDHECQLVCFTKGCRYDGGDCDEYGLDKAL
;
A
#
# COMPACT_ATOMS: atom_id res chain seq x y z
N MET A 1 25.18 -38.84 46.88
CA MET A 1 25.70 -37.47 46.64
C MET A 1 25.63 -37.20 45.14
N GLY A 2 24.99 -36.09 44.73
CA GLY A 2 25.05 -35.40 43.42
C GLY A 2 24.66 -36.18 42.15
N ALA A 3 23.58 -35.83 41.42
CA ALA A 3 23.42 -34.69 40.47
C ALA A 3 23.34 -35.26 39.03
N THR A 4 22.15 -35.43 38.44
CA THR A 4 21.40 -34.53 37.51
C THR A 4 21.72 -34.65 36.01
N ALA A 5 20.65 -34.96 35.27
CA ALA A 5 20.23 -34.43 33.97
C ALA A 5 20.95 -34.81 32.66
N SER A 6 20.22 -35.49 31.78
CA SER A 6 20.22 -35.21 30.33
C SER A 6 18.85 -35.52 29.71
N SER A 7 18.10 -34.47 29.42
CA SER A 7 16.89 -34.48 28.60
C SER A 7 16.80 -33.12 27.92
N LEU A 8 17.32 -33.02 26.69
CA LEU A 8 17.45 -31.74 25.97
C LEU A 8 17.35 -31.87 24.43
N ASP A 9 16.58 -32.84 23.91
CA ASP A 9 16.45 -33.03 22.45
C ASP A 9 15.05 -32.76 21.87
N LEU A 10 14.12 -32.17 22.63
CA LEU A 10 12.77 -31.86 22.14
C LEU A 10 12.39 -30.37 22.15
N ILE A 11 13.38 -29.48 22.35
CA ILE A 11 13.16 -28.01 22.42
C ILE A 11 13.64 -27.30 21.13
N CYS A 12 14.56 -27.86 20.35
CA CYS A 12 15.16 -27.16 19.22
C CYS A 12 14.15 -26.84 18.09
N HIS A 13 13.24 -27.74 17.71
CA HIS A 13 12.32 -27.47 16.59
C HIS A 13 11.19 -26.45 16.87
N HIS A 14 10.91 -26.12 18.13
CA HIS A 14 9.90 -25.10 18.46
C HIS A 14 10.49 -23.69 18.69
N VAL A 15 11.80 -23.61 18.95
CA VAL A 15 12.51 -22.35 19.18
C VAL A 15 12.83 -21.66 17.85
N ASP A 16 13.12 -22.40 16.78
CA ASP A 16 13.44 -21.83 15.46
C ASP A 16 12.27 -21.07 14.82
N LEU A 17 11.04 -21.60 14.96
CA LEU A 17 9.85 -20.92 14.44
C LEU A 17 9.55 -19.64 15.25
N TYR A 18 9.71 -19.69 16.57
CA TYR A 18 9.50 -18.55 17.47
C TYR A 18 10.56 -17.45 17.26
N LEU A 19 11.82 -17.82 17.01
CA LEU A 19 12.86 -16.88 16.60
C LEU A 19 12.59 -16.29 15.21
N CYS A 20 12.05 -17.05 14.27
CA CYS A 20 11.64 -16.54 12.96
C CYS A 20 10.49 -15.51 13.08
N TYR A 21 9.54 -15.72 14.00
CA TYR A 21 8.47 -14.75 14.31
C TYR A 21 8.98 -13.50 15.05
N LEU A 22 9.93 -13.63 15.98
CA LEU A 22 10.53 -12.50 16.70
C LEU A 22 11.49 -11.70 15.82
N THR A 23 12.26 -12.34 14.93
CA THR A 23 13.07 -11.66 13.92
C THR A 23 12.19 -10.96 12.90
N PHE A 24 11.06 -11.55 12.48
CA PHE A 24 10.06 -10.87 11.65
C PHE A 24 9.46 -9.62 12.32
N PHE A 25 9.10 -9.71 13.61
CA PHE A 25 8.62 -8.53 14.38
C PHE A 25 9.73 -7.50 14.62
N SER A 26 10.97 -7.96 14.82
CA SER A 26 12.16 -7.11 14.95
C SER A 26 12.49 -6.37 13.65
N VAL A 27 12.38 -7.03 12.49
CA VAL A 27 12.60 -6.42 11.16
C VAL A 27 11.50 -5.41 10.84
N ILE A 28 10.24 -5.72 11.19
CA ILE A 28 9.13 -4.76 11.08
C ILE A 28 9.37 -3.55 12.00
N CYS A 29 9.77 -3.77 13.27
CA CYS A 29 10.08 -2.68 14.21
C CYS A 29 11.33 -1.88 13.83
N GLN A 30 12.37 -2.52 13.28
CA GLN A 30 13.59 -1.86 12.80
C GLN A 30 13.33 -1.04 11.53
N HIS A 31 12.46 -1.50 10.63
CA HIS A 31 12.01 -0.69 9.49
C HIS A 31 10.99 0.40 9.86
N LEU A 32 10.32 0.27 11.01
CA LEU A 32 9.44 1.30 11.58
C LEU A 32 10.19 2.36 12.39
N HIS A 33 11.53 2.36 12.44
CA HIS A 33 12.32 3.50 12.93
C HIS A 33 12.14 4.71 12.01
N LEU A 34 11.03 5.42 12.23
CA LEU A 34 10.88 6.83 11.91
C LEU A 34 12.09 7.55 12.50
N SER A 35 12.99 8.01 11.62
CA SER A 35 13.93 9.06 11.95
C SER A 35 13.11 10.28 12.40
N LEU A 36 12.91 10.41 13.71
CA LEU A 36 12.34 11.59 14.33
C LEU A 36 13.34 12.72 14.12
N ALA A 37 13.12 13.51 13.06
CA ALA A 37 13.78 14.79 12.89
C ALA A 37 13.49 15.69 14.12
N PRO A 38 14.47 16.49 14.58
CA PRO A 38 14.34 17.25 15.81
C PRO A 38 13.18 18.25 15.75
N ARG A 39 12.50 18.42 16.91
CA ARG A 39 11.27 19.20 17.17
C ARG A 39 11.20 20.64 16.61
N LYS A 40 12.29 21.21 16.09
CA LYS A 40 12.33 22.59 15.57
C LYS A 40 11.58 22.83 14.25
N LYS A 41 11.10 21.80 13.55
CA LYS A 41 10.30 21.96 12.31
C LYS A 41 8.77 22.02 12.51
N PHE A 42 8.25 21.68 13.70
CA PHE A 42 6.80 21.61 13.91
C PHE A 42 6.13 22.99 14.10
N GLU A 43 6.85 23.99 14.59
CA GLU A 43 6.31 25.36 14.77
C GLU A 43 6.13 26.12 13.44
N VAL A 44 6.85 25.72 12.39
CA VAL A 44 6.76 26.35 11.05
C VAL A 44 5.54 25.82 10.26
N ILE A 45 5.14 24.57 10.51
CA ILE A 45 4.04 23.91 9.80
C ILE A 45 2.67 24.42 10.28
N ASP A 46 2.53 24.80 11.56
CA ASP A 46 1.26 25.32 12.10
C ASP A 46 0.93 26.74 11.57
N LYS A 47 1.94 27.50 11.13
CA LYS A 47 1.75 28.82 10.47
C LYS A 47 1.54 28.73 8.96
N ALA A 48 2.04 27.69 8.29
CA ALA A 48 1.91 27.51 6.84
C ALA A 48 0.56 26.89 6.41
N LEU A 49 -0.16 26.24 7.32
CA LEU A 49 -1.42 25.52 7.02
C LEU A 49 -2.70 26.37 7.23
N GLY A 50 -2.56 27.70 7.31
CA GLY A 50 -3.69 28.62 7.43
C GLY A 50 -4.63 28.54 6.22
N GLY A 51 -5.74 27.81 6.36
CA GLY A 51 -6.91 27.90 5.47
C GLY A 51 -7.57 26.58 5.08
N ASN A 52 -6.85 25.45 5.05
CA ASN A 52 -7.41 24.15 4.60
C ASN A 52 -7.86 23.21 5.74
N ALA A 53 -7.93 23.72 6.98
CA ALA A 53 -8.27 22.97 8.18
C ALA A 53 -9.70 22.38 8.18
N VAL A 54 -10.59 22.82 7.29
CA VAL A 54 -11.99 22.32 7.24
C VAL A 54 -12.09 20.91 6.63
N LYS A 55 -11.12 20.45 5.83
CA LYS A 55 -11.04 19.03 5.41
C LYS A 55 -10.24 18.15 6.39
N MET A 56 -9.65 18.74 7.43
CA MET A 56 -8.77 18.08 8.40
C MET A 56 -9.41 17.95 9.80
N ILE A 57 -10.72 18.19 9.91
CA ILE A 57 -11.49 17.94 11.13
C ILE A 57 -11.69 16.42 11.27
N ASN A 58 -10.66 15.71 11.72
CA ASN A 58 -10.75 14.60 12.69
C ASN A 58 -9.45 13.80 12.92
N LEU A 59 -8.32 14.05 12.26
CA LEU A 59 -7.09 13.29 12.58
C LEU A 59 -6.42 13.75 13.89
N LYS A 60 -6.54 15.04 14.25
CA LYS A 60 -6.00 15.58 15.51
C LYS A 60 -6.69 14.98 16.75
N ALA A 61 -7.96 14.54 16.61
CA ALA A 61 -8.71 13.87 17.67
C ALA A 61 -8.36 12.37 17.81
N ILE A 62 -7.93 11.72 16.74
CA ILE A 62 -7.55 10.30 16.73
C ILE A 62 -6.16 10.08 17.33
N MET A 63 -5.26 11.06 17.21
CA MET A 63 -3.87 10.94 17.70
C MET A 63 -3.63 11.47 19.12
N ASN A 64 -4.59 12.16 19.72
CA ASN A 64 -4.52 12.58 21.12
C ASN A 64 -5.10 11.53 22.07
N VAL A 65 -4.41 10.39 22.19
CA VAL A 65 -4.56 9.47 23.32
C VAL A 65 -3.19 9.35 24.00
N SER A 66 -2.93 10.31 24.89
CA SER A 66 -1.77 10.33 25.78
C SER A 66 -1.90 9.29 26.89
N TRP A 67 -1.04 8.26 26.93
CA TRP A 67 -0.70 7.53 28.16
C TRP A 67 0.78 7.12 28.19
N LEU A 68 1.51 7.87 29.02
CA LEU A 68 2.67 7.57 29.88
C LEU A 68 3.97 6.97 29.33
N ALA A 69 4.96 7.87 29.32
CA ALA A 69 6.37 7.61 29.55
C ALA A 69 6.62 6.81 30.84
N SER A 70 7.52 5.82 30.77
CA SER A 70 8.42 5.45 31.85
C SER A 70 9.52 4.54 31.28
N THR A 71 10.75 4.75 31.76
CA THR A 71 12.00 4.03 31.45
C THR A 71 12.73 4.40 30.15
N GLU A 72 13.16 5.66 30.04
CA GLU A 72 14.53 5.96 29.59
C GLU A 72 15.44 5.91 30.81
N ASN A 73 16.38 4.96 30.82
CA ASN A 73 17.72 5.04 31.43
C ASN A 73 18.27 3.62 31.55
N ALA A 74 19.10 3.22 30.59
CA ALA A 74 20.39 2.56 30.83
C ALA A 74 21.03 2.14 29.49
N ILE A 75 22.32 2.47 29.37
CA ILE A 75 23.32 1.94 28.42
C ILE A 75 23.37 2.66 27.06
N SER A 76 24.13 3.76 27.07
CA SER A 76 24.98 4.12 25.94
C SER A 76 26.25 3.24 25.94
N THR A 77 26.91 3.25 24.78
CA THR A 77 28.28 2.79 24.46
C THR A 77 28.47 1.35 23.98
N GLY A 78 29.02 1.26 22.76
CA GLY A 78 29.93 0.18 22.35
C GLY A 78 29.38 -0.84 21.36
N ALA A 79 29.61 -0.61 20.06
CA ALA A 79 30.32 -1.54 19.17
C ALA A 79 29.91 -1.32 17.71
N SER A 80 30.76 -0.58 17.01
CA SER A 80 30.98 -0.66 15.58
C SER A 80 31.59 -2.02 15.19
N SER A 81 31.43 -2.37 13.91
CA SER A 81 32.12 -3.45 13.17
C SER A 81 31.69 -4.90 13.44
N LEU A 82 31.01 -5.49 12.46
CA LEU A 82 31.36 -6.80 11.86
C LEU A 82 30.34 -7.13 10.75
N TRP A 83 30.67 -6.67 9.55
CA TRP A 83 30.18 -7.22 8.29
C TRP A 83 31.20 -8.25 7.85
N TRP A 84 30.82 -9.52 7.66
CA TRP A 84 31.44 -10.43 6.67
C TRP A 84 30.46 -11.57 6.32
N SER A 85 30.31 -11.73 5.00
CA SER A 85 30.02 -12.90 4.16
C SER A 85 29.65 -14.24 4.79
N VAL A 86 28.59 -14.87 4.27
CA VAL A 86 28.40 -16.32 4.31
C VAL A 86 28.53 -16.85 2.89
N ASP A 87 29.70 -17.43 2.61
CA ASP A 87 29.96 -18.24 1.42
C ASP A 87 29.28 -19.61 1.54
N VAL A 88 28.80 -20.08 0.40
CA VAL A 88 28.15 -21.37 0.17
C VAL A 88 29.25 -22.45 0.09
N LEU A 89 29.23 -23.41 1.02
CA LEU A 89 30.00 -24.65 0.92
C LEU A 89 29.05 -25.84 0.79
N MET A 90 28.84 -26.25 -0.46
CA MET A 90 28.31 -27.58 -0.80
C MET A 90 29.41 -28.62 -0.58
N VAL A 91 29.15 -29.62 0.26
CA VAL A 91 29.96 -30.84 0.34
C VAL A 91 29.07 -32.03 -0.01
N SER A 92 29.36 -32.63 -1.16
CA SER A 92 28.85 -33.94 -1.58
C SER A 92 29.55 -35.05 -0.80
N TYR A 93 28.80 -36.10 -0.42
CA TYR A 93 29.37 -37.43 -0.18
C TYR A 93 28.50 -38.51 -0.84
N PRO A 94 29.10 -39.62 -1.32
CA PRO A 94 28.47 -40.53 -2.24
C PRO A 94 27.75 -41.68 -1.54
N SER A 95 26.77 -42.20 -2.28
CA SER A 95 26.00 -43.42 -2.07
C SER A 95 26.88 -44.68 -2.05
N ASN A 96 26.66 -45.57 -1.08
CA ASN A 96 26.38 -47.01 -1.29
C ASN A 96 26.32 -47.74 0.06
N TYR A 97 25.22 -48.43 0.35
CA TYR A 97 25.13 -49.83 0.78
C TYR A 97 23.70 -50.16 1.23
N ILE A 98 23.12 -51.19 0.60
CA ILE A 98 21.83 -51.80 0.91
C ILE A 98 22.08 -53.03 1.79
N TYR A 99 21.35 -53.18 2.89
CA TYR A 99 20.76 -54.46 3.32
C TYR A 99 19.53 -54.20 4.22
N PRO A 100 18.44 -54.99 4.12
CA PRO A 100 17.20 -54.77 4.84
C PRO A 100 17.14 -55.63 6.11
N SER A 101 16.79 -55.05 7.26
CA SER A 101 16.38 -55.87 8.40
C SER A 101 15.36 -55.19 9.32
N ARG A 102 14.20 -55.85 9.42
CA ARG A 102 13.28 -55.96 10.56
C ARG A 102 13.60 -55.06 11.77
N THR A 103 13.14 -53.81 11.76
CA THR A 103 13.11 -52.95 12.97
C THR A 103 11.82 -52.14 13.11
N MET A 104 10.82 -52.35 12.26
CA MET A 104 9.55 -51.60 12.34
C MET A 104 8.50 -52.20 13.28
N THR A 105 8.60 -53.49 13.64
CA THR A 105 7.59 -54.13 14.50
C THR A 105 7.86 -53.92 16.01
N ALA A 106 9.10 -53.64 16.41
CA ALA A 106 9.45 -53.37 17.81
C ALA A 106 9.12 -51.93 18.25
N ALA A 107 9.19 -50.96 17.34
CA ALA A 107 8.84 -49.56 17.62
C ALA A 107 7.33 -49.37 17.90
N VAL A 108 6.47 -50.22 17.32
CA VAL A 108 5.01 -50.15 17.51
C VAL A 108 4.57 -50.74 18.86
N HIS A 109 5.31 -51.71 19.41
CA HIS A 109 5.01 -52.25 20.74
C HIS A 109 5.55 -51.39 21.89
N CYS A 110 6.65 -50.66 21.68
CA CYS A 110 7.18 -49.75 22.70
C CYS A 110 6.36 -48.46 22.87
N LEU A 111 5.62 -48.03 21.83
CA LEU A 111 4.73 -46.86 21.88
C LEU A 111 3.39 -47.10 22.59
N ARG A 112 3.02 -48.37 22.88
CA ARG A 112 1.83 -48.69 23.70
C ARG A 112 2.11 -48.77 25.20
N ALA A 113 3.37 -48.84 25.62
CA ALA A 113 3.75 -49.04 27.03
C ALA A 113 4.05 -47.73 27.80
N VAL A 114 3.91 -46.56 27.16
CA VAL A 114 4.08 -45.25 27.81
C VAL A 114 2.72 -44.56 28.00
N GLU A 115 1.76 -45.26 28.60
CA GLU A 115 0.66 -44.58 29.31
C GLU A 115 1.16 -44.21 30.72
N GLY A 116 2.09 -43.25 30.76
CA GLY A 116 2.47 -42.59 32.00
C GLY A 116 1.28 -41.84 32.61
N PRO A 117 1.28 -41.59 33.94
CA PRO A 117 0.19 -40.93 34.63
C PRO A 117 -0.15 -39.59 33.96
N ARG A 118 -1.43 -39.35 33.70
CA ARG A 118 -1.94 -38.10 33.10
C ARG A 118 -1.46 -36.92 33.94
N LEU A 119 -0.39 -36.25 33.48
CA LEU A 119 0.09 -35.00 34.07
C LEU A 119 -1.08 -34.01 34.17
N PRO A 120 -1.27 -33.34 35.32
CA PRO A 120 -2.35 -32.39 35.49
C PRO A 120 -2.25 -31.30 34.42
N PRO A 121 -3.38 -30.81 33.87
CA PRO A 121 -3.35 -29.79 32.82
C PRO A 121 -2.58 -28.58 33.33
N LYS A 122 -1.42 -28.29 32.69
CA LYS A 122 -0.59 -27.12 33.01
C LYS A 122 -1.48 -25.88 32.98
N LYS A 123 -1.47 -25.13 34.09
CA LYS A 123 -2.27 -23.92 34.28
C LYS A 123 -1.92 -22.91 33.18
N ILE A 124 -2.89 -22.47 32.39
CA ILE A 124 -2.71 -21.29 31.52
C ILE A 124 -2.43 -20.10 32.45
N SER A 125 -1.31 -19.42 32.20
CA SER A 125 -0.89 -18.27 33.00
C SER A 125 -1.85 -17.10 32.79
N LYS A 126 -2.11 -16.32 33.84
CA LYS A 126 -2.87 -15.06 33.72
C LYS A 126 -2.22 -14.12 32.70
N TRP A 127 -0.89 -14.17 32.57
CA TRP A 127 -0.12 -13.42 31.59
C TRP A 127 -0.56 -13.72 30.15
N LEU A 128 -0.69 -15.00 29.78
CA LEU A 128 -1.09 -15.39 28.42
C LEU A 128 -2.50 -14.89 28.06
N TYR A 129 -3.42 -14.89 29.04
CA TYR A 129 -4.74 -14.31 28.85
C TYR A 129 -4.68 -12.82 28.54
N TRP A 130 -3.94 -12.05 29.35
CA TRP A 130 -3.81 -10.60 29.14
C TRP A 130 -3.12 -10.29 27.82
N PHE A 131 -2.09 -11.06 27.45
CA PHE A 131 -1.42 -10.94 26.17
C PHE A 131 -2.39 -11.12 24.99
N ILE A 132 -3.20 -12.18 25.00
CA ILE A 132 -4.18 -12.43 23.94
C ILE A 132 -5.26 -11.36 23.91
N LEU A 133 -5.73 -10.89 25.07
CA LEU A 133 -6.72 -9.82 25.14
C LEU A 133 -6.16 -8.49 24.63
N SER A 134 -4.90 -8.17 24.96
CA SER A 134 -4.20 -6.98 24.42
C SER A 134 -4.08 -7.06 22.91
N PHE A 135 -3.65 -8.21 22.38
CA PHE A 135 -3.58 -8.45 20.94
C PHE A 135 -4.95 -8.29 20.27
N ALA A 136 -6.03 -8.81 20.88
CA ALA A 136 -7.37 -8.65 20.36
C ALA A 136 -7.82 -7.18 20.30
N ILE A 137 -7.54 -6.40 21.35
CA ILE A 137 -7.83 -4.97 21.42
C ILE A 137 -7.04 -4.22 20.34
N LEU A 138 -5.73 -4.46 20.26
CA LEU A 138 -4.85 -3.82 19.27
C LEU A 138 -5.31 -4.12 17.85
N LYS A 139 -5.56 -5.39 17.53
CA LYS A 139 -6.02 -5.83 16.22
C LYS A 139 -7.34 -5.17 15.83
N HIS A 140 -8.34 -5.16 16.72
CA HIS A 140 -9.62 -4.50 16.42
C HIS A 140 -9.46 -3.00 16.24
N PHE A 141 -8.65 -2.34 17.06
CA PHE A 141 -8.38 -0.91 16.96
C PHE A 141 -7.71 -0.55 15.62
N VAL A 142 -6.60 -1.21 15.27
CA VAL A 142 -5.86 -0.94 14.03
C VAL A 142 -6.74 -1.22 12.80
N THR A 143 -7.49 -2.33 12.80
CA THR A 143 -8.40 -2.65 11.68
C THR A 143 -9.55 -1.66 11.57
N ALA A 144 -10.10 -1.19 12.70
CA ALA A 144 -11.13 -0.16 12.70
C ALA A 144 -10.60 1.18 12.14
N LEU A 145 -9.39 1.58 12.53
CA LEU A 145 -8.74 2.77 11.95
C LEU A 145 -8.53 2.64 10.45
N TYR A 146 -8.05 1.48 9.99
CA TYR A 146 -7.88 1.20 8.57
C TYR A 146 -9.20 1.31 7.80
N LEU A 147 -10.27 0.64 8.27
CA LEU A 147 -11.58 0.68 7.61
C LEU A 147 -12.20 2.08 7.64
N ALA A 148 -12.04 2.83 8.75
CA ALA A 148 -12.49 4.22 8.83
C ALA A 148 -11.74 5.10 7.82
N ALA A 149 -10.41 4.95 7.71
CA ALA A 149 -9.61 5.67 6.73
C ALA A 149 -10.06 5.36 5.30
N GLN A 150 -10.33 4.09 4.99
CA GLN A 150 -10.86 3.67 3.68
C GLN A 150 -12.20 4.31 3.35
N ILE A 151 -13.15 4.30 4.29
CA ILE A 151 -14.46 4.94 4.12
C ILE A 151 -14.29 6.45 3.88
N ILE A 152 -13.43 7.11 4.66
CA ILE A 152 -13.15 8.54 4.50
C ILE A 152 -12.56 8.82 3.12
N ILE A 153 -11.58 8.04 2.67
CA ILE A 153 -10.99 8.19 1.33
C ILE A 153 -12.06 8.04 0.25
N MET A 154 -12.92 7.02 0.34
CA MET A 154 -13.99 6.79 -0.63
C MET A 154 -15.06 7.89 -0.65
N VAL A 155 -15.41 8.45 0.52
CA VAL A 155 -16.39 9.55 0.62
C VAL A 155 -15.82 10.88 0.12
N LEU A 156 -14.52 11.11 0.33
CA LEU A 156 -13.85 12.35 -0.06
C LEU A 156 -13.30 12.31 -1.49
N ALA A 157 -13.26 11.13 -2.13
CA ALA A 157 -12.76 10.97 -3.48
C ALA A 157 -13.64 11.71 -4.50
N ASP A 158 -13.02 12.49 -5.38
CA ASP A 158 -13.72 13.13 -6.48
C ASP A 158 -14.05 12.14 -7.62
N ALA A 159 -14.93 12.54 -8.54
CA ALA A 159 -15.35 11.70 -9.66
C ALA A 159 -14.16 11.27 -10.54
N SER A 160 -13.13 12.10 -10.65
CA SER A 160 -11.94 11.75 -11.41
C SER A 160 -11.12 10.67 -10.72
N GLN A 161 -10.91 10.78 -9.42
CA GLN A 161 -10.20 9.80 -8.61
C GLN A 161 -10.92 8.44 -8.61
N LEU A 162 -12.25 8.45 -8.50
CA LEU A 162 -13.07 7.23 -8.59
C LEU A 162 -12.96 6.56 -9.97
N ARG A 163 -12.89 7.34 -11.06
CA ARG A 163 -12.64 6.81 -12.42
C ARG A 163 -11.24 6.23 -12.55
N THR A 164 -10.21 6.93 -12.09
CA THR A 164 -8.82 6.44 -12.12
C THR A 164 -8.66 5.15 -11.31
N ALA A 165 -9.37 5.04 -10.19
CA ALA A 165 -9.43 3.86 -9.34
C ALA A 165 -10.25 2.71 -9.92
N ARG A 166 -11.05 2.95 -10.98
CA ARG A 166 -12.06 2.02 -11.52
C ARG A 166 -13.05 1.54 -10.44
N ALA A 167 -13.49 2.45 -9.58
CA ALA A 167 -14.32 2.12 -8.43
C ALA A 167 -15.69 1.53 -8.84
N TYR A 168 -16.04 0.40 -8.23
CA TYR A 168 -17.29 -0.32 -8.44
C TYR A 168 -18.26 -0.07 -7.27
N ALA A 169 -19.51 0.26 -7.61
CA ALA A 169 -20.65 0.37 -6.67
C ALA A 169 -20.29 1.05 -5.33
N ILE A 170 -19.68 2.24 -5.38
CA ILE A 170 -19.03 2.91 -4.23
C ILE A 170 -19.91 2.97 -2.98
N ASN A 171 -21.20 3.27 -3.13
CA ASN A 171 -22.15 3.35 -2.01
C ASN A 171 -22.35 1.99 -1.31
N ALA A 172 -22.41 0.90 -2.08
CA ALA A 172 -22.54 -0.44 -1.54
C ALA A 172 -21.25 -0.87 -0.82
N VAL A 173 -20.08 -0.56 -1.39
CA VAL A 173 -18.77 -0.83 -0.77
C VAL A 173 -18.63 -0.09 0.56
N ILE A 174 -18.96 1.21 0.59
CA ILE A 174 -18.97 2.02 1.81
C ILE A 174 -19.90 1.38 2.86
N ALA A 175 -21.11 0.96 2.48
CA ALA A 175 -22.05 0.34 3.41
C ALA A 175 -21.50 -0.97 3.99
N VAL A 176 -20.92 -1.84 3.16
CA VAL A 176 -20.30 -3.10 3.61
C VAL A 176 -19.14 -2.83 4.55
N PHE A 177 -18.24 -1.91 4.20
CA PHE A 177 -17.09 -1.56 5.04
C PHE A 177 -17.53 -0.92 6.36
N ALA A 178 -18.60 -0.10 6.35
CA ALA A 178 -19.18 0.48 7.56
C ALA A 178 -19.75 -0.60 8.49
N ILE A 179 -20.43 -1.62 7.96
CA ILE A 179 -20.92 -2.76 8.75
C ILE A 179 -19.74 -3.50 9.39
N VAL A 180 -18.69 -3.81 8.62
CA VAL A 180 -17.49 -4.48 9.14
C VAL A 180 -16.80 -3.62 10.21
N LEU A 181 -16.69 -2.30 9.99
CA LEU A 181 -16.18 -1.35 10.97
C LEU A 181 -16.98 -1.40 12.28
N CYS A 182 -18.31 -1.37 12.21
CA CYS A 182 -19.18 -1.49 13.38
C CYS A 182 -18.97 -2.81 14.13
N LEU A 183 -18.73 -3.92 13.43
CA LEU A 183 -18.40 -5.20 14.05
C LEU A 183 -17.05 -5.16 14.80
N HIS A 184 -16.03 -4.50 14.26
CA HIS A 184 -14.76 -4.28 14.94
C HIS A 184 -14.92 -3.40 16.18
N LEU A 185 -15.64 -2.29 16.07
CA LEU A 185 -15.89 -1.37 17.19
C LEU A 185 -16.71 -2.03 18.31
N GLY A 186 -17.77 -2.77 17.95
CA GLY A 186 -18.57 -3.54 18.91
C GLY A 186 -17.74 -4.61 19.63
N SER A 187 -16.85 -5.30 18.91
CA SER A 187 -15.91 -6.27 19.50
C SER A 187 -14.90 -5.59 20.43
N LEU A 188 -14.36 -4.44 20.03
CA LEU A 188 -13.43 -3.63 20.82
C LEU A 188 -14.05 -3.21 22.16
N VAL A 189 -15.26 -2.64 22.14
CA VAL A 189 -16.00 -2.23 23.35
C VAL A 189 -16.23 -3.43 24.27
N LYS A 190 -16.62 -4.58 23.71
CA LYS A 190 -16.80 -5.82 24.48
C LYS A 190 -15.50 -6.29 25.15
N TYR A 191 -14.36 -6.23 24.46
CA TYR A 191 -13.09 -6.66 25.04
C TYR A 191 -12.55 -5.68 26.08
N ILE A 192 -12.69 -4.37 25.87
CA ILE A 192 -12.32 -3.35 26.86
C ILE A 192 -13.20 -3.46 28.12
N THR A 193 -14.52 -3.67 27.96
CA THR A 193 -15.41 -3.84 29.11
C THR A 193 -15.11 -5.14 29.87
N SER A 194 -14.80 -6.23 29.17
CA SER A 194 -14.33 -7.49 29.78
C SER A 194 -13.02 -7.30 30.56
N TRP A 195 -12.05 -6.58 29.97
CA TRP A 195 -10.79 -6.21 30.63
C TRP A 195 -11.04 -5.47 31.95
N LYS A 196 -11.88 -4.42 31.91
CA LYS A 196 -12.20 -3.61 33.10
C LYS A 196 -12.89 -4.43 34.18
N ARG A 197 -13.87 -5.26 33.84
CA ARG A 197 -14.62 -6.10 34.80
C ARG A 197 -13.72 -7.10 35.53
N GLN A 198 -12.82 -7.77 34.81
CA GLN A 198 -11.91 -8.73 35.41
C GLN A 198 -10.83 -8.08 36.28
N LYS A 199 -10.33 -6.90 35.90
CA LYS A 199 -9.35 -6.15 36.72
C LYS A 199 -9.94 -5.75 38.08
N HIS A 200 -11.24 -5.47 38.15
CA HIS A 200 -11.94 -5.07 39.38
C HIS A 200 -12.50 -6.24 40.20
N GLY A 201 -12.16 -7.49 39.85
CA GLY A 201 -12.55 -8.67 40.65
C GLY A 201 -14.06 -8.92 40.75
N LYS A 202 -14.91 -8.24 39.96
CA LYS A 202 -16.36 -8.45 39.99
C LYS A 202 -16.67 -9.81 39.38
N THR A 203 -17.29 -10.68 40.18
CA THR A 203 -17.76 -12.01 39.78
C THR A 203 -18.63 -11.90 38.54
N ILE A 204 -18.41 -12.79 37.56
CA ILE A 204 -19.15 -12.84 36.30
C ILE A 204 -20.63 -13.10 36.62
N ALA A 205 -21.43 -12.03 36.72
CA ALA A 205 -22.88 -12.16 36.80
C ALA A 205 -23.37 -12.89 35.53
N LYS A 206 -24.28 -13.87 35.72
CA LYS A 206 -24.87 -14.71 34.66
C LYS A 206 -25.21 -13.86 33.44
N ALA A 207 -24.51 -14.11 32.33
CA ALA A 207 -24.69 -13.37 31.09
C ALA A 207 -26.14 -13.49 30.60
N SER A 208 -26.83 -12.36 30.48
CA SER A 208 -28.15 -12.22 29.88
C SER A 208 -28.11 -12.41 28.35
N ARG A 209 -29.28 -12.36 27.69
CA ARG A 209 -29.65 -12.67 26.27
C ARG A 209 -28.60 -12.51 25.16
N LEU A 210 -27.54 -11.74 25.35
CA LEU A 210 -26.30 -11.74 24.52
C LEU A 210 -25.57 -13.10 24.47
N GLY A 211 -25.94 -14.03 25.36
CA GLY A 211 -25.52 -15.43 25.32
C GLY A 211 -25.87 -16.16 24.02
N SER A 212 -26.96 -15.80 23.32
CA SER A 212 -27.40 -16.50 22.10
C SER A 212 -26.42 -16.33 20.92
N PHE A 213 -25.97 -15.09 20.66
CA PHE A 213 -24.98 -14.80 19.60
C PHE A 213 -23.60 -15.40 19.92
N LEU A 214 -23.20 -15.36 21.20
CA LEU A 214 -21.99 -16.03 21.68
C LEU A 214 -22.08 -17.55 21.58
N VAL A 215 -23.26 -18.14 21.75
CA VAL A 215 -23.51 -19.57 21.55
C VAL A 215 -23.44 -19.94 20.07
N GLN A 216 -23.94 -19.12 19.15
CA GLN A 216 -23.77 -19.32 17.70
C GLN A 216 -22.31 -19.19 17.24
N ILE A 217 -21.56 -18.19 17.73
CA ILE A 217 -20.12 -18.09 17.46
C ILE A 217 -19.39 -19.29 18.05
N ARG A 218 -19.77 -19.73 19.26
CA ARG A 218 -19.19 -20.91 19.89
C ARG A 218 -19.51 -22.18 19.10
N TYR A 219 -20.68 -22.26 18.48
CA TYR A 219 -21.06 -23.35 17.57
C TYR A 219 -20.22 -23.33 16.27
N MET A 220 -20.01 -22.17 15.66
CA MET A 220 -19.06 -22.03 14.53
C MET A 220 -17.62 -22.33 14.94
N ALA A 221 -17.22 -22.00 16.17
CA ALA A 221 -15.89 -22.26 16.70
C ALA A 221 -15.62 -23.75 16.97
N THR A 222 -16.67 -24.54 17.25
CA THR A 222 -16.54 -25.93 17.67
C THR A 222 -16.87 -26.95 16.60
N SER A 223 -17.64 -26.60 15.56
CA SER A 223 -17.98 -27.50 14.45
C SER A 223 -16.80 -27.65 13.47
N PRO A 224 -16.16 -28.83 13.38
CA PRO A 224 -14.98 -29.01 12.51
C PRO A 224 -15.29 -28.82 11.03
N ARG A 225 -16.50 -29.18 10.58
CA ARG A 225 -16.93 -29.04 9.17
C ARG A 225 -17.10 -27.57 8.77
N LEU A 226 -17.66 -26.76 9.67
CA LEU A 226 -17.85 -25.33 9.40
C LEU A 226 -16.50 -24.59 9.41
N VAL A 227 -15.61 -24.93 10.35
CA VAL A 227 -14.23 -24.39 10.36
C VAL A 227 -13.49 -24.75 9.09
N LEU A 228 -13.61 -25.99 8.63
CA LEU A 228 -12.98 -26.46 7.39
C LEU A 228 -13.51 -25.70 6.17
N GLY A 229 -14.83 -25.61 6.03
CA GLY A 229 -15.46 -24.90 4.92
C GLY A 229 -15.10 -23.42 4.91
N PHE A 230 -15.16 -22.77 6.08
CA PHE A 230 -14.80 -21.36 6.22
C PHE A 230 -13.33 -21.10 5.86
N ASN A 231 -12.39 -21.88 6.41
CA ASN A 231 -10.97 -21.74 6.10
C ASN A 231 -10.68 -21.99 4.60
N THR A 232 -11.45 -22.88 3.95
CA THR A 232 -11.34 -23.13 2.51
C THR A 232 -11.75 -21.90 1.72
N ILE A 233 -12.92 -21.32 2.04
CA ILE A 233 -13.43 -20.11 1.36
C ILE A 233 -12.48 -18.93 1.62
N GLU A 234 -12.01 -18.75 2.86
CA GLU A 234 -11.04 -17.72 3.21
C GLU A 234 -9.74 -17.88 2.41
N LEU A 235 -9.20 -19.10 2.30
CA LEU A 235 -7.98 -19.37 1.53
C LEU A 235 -8.18 -19.09 0.03
N ILE A 236 -9.34 -19.43 -0.54
CA ILE A 236 -9.68 -19.10 -1.93
C ILE A 236 -9.67 -17.58 -2.14
N CYS A 237 -10.36 -16.83 -1.26
CA CYS A 237 -10.40 -15.37 -1.33
C CYS A 237 -9.01 -14.73 -1.12
N GLN A 238 -8.21 -15.22 -0.18
CA GLN A 238 -6.84 -14.75 0.04
C GLN A 238 -5.95 -15.04 -1.17
N SER A 239 -6.13 -16.20 -1.83
CA SER A 239 -5.37 -16.56 -3.03
C SER A 239 -5.77 -15.70 -4.23
N TYR A 240 -7.06 -15.39 -4.36
CA TYR A 240 -7.56 -14.43 -5.35
C TYR A 240 -6.95 -13.05 -5.14
N GLU A 241 -6.97 -12.52 -3.91
CA GLU A 241 -6.35 -11.23 -3.58
C GLU A 241 -4.84 -11.25 -3.84
N ALA A 242 -4.14 -12.36 -3.53
CA ALA A 242 -2.71 -12.50 -3.82
C ALA A 242 -2.42 -12.44 -5.33
N TYR A 243 -3.26 -13.10 -6.15
CA TYR A 243 -3.16 -13.03 -7.60
C TYR A 243 -3.42 -11.61 -8.11
N GLN A 244 -4.52 -10.95 -7.69
CA GLN A 244 -4.83 -9.59 -8.10
C GLN A 244 -3.74 -8.59 -7.68
N LEU A 245 -3.23 -8.72 -6.45
CA LEU A 245 -2.14 -7.90 -5.95
C LEU A 245 -0.88 -8.11 -6.80
N SER A 246 -0.54 -9.35 -7.17
CA SER A 246 0.62 -9.64 -8.02
C SER A 246 0.49 -9.07 -9.45
N LYS A 247 -0.75 -9.00 -9.97
CA LYS A 247 -1.04 -8.48 -11.30
C LYS A 247 -0.99 -6.96 -11.37
N LEU A 248 -1.41 -6.27 -10.30
CA LEU A 248 -1.55 -4.82 -10.29
C LEU A 248 -0.36 -4.11 -9.66
N LEU A 249 0.20 -4.61 -8.56
CA LEU A 249 1.23 -3.88 -7.82
C LEU A 249 2.60 -3.97 -8.50
N VAL A 250 3.23 -2.80 -8.57
CA VAL A 250 4.59 -2.60 -9.06
C VAL A 250 5.64 -2.82 -7.97
N ASP A 251 5.27 -2.76 -6.68
CA ASP A 251 6.19 -2.99 -5.57
C ASP A 251 6.33 -4.51 -5.29
N PRO A 252 7.46 -5.14 -5.67
CA PRO A 252 7.63 -6.57 -5.52
C PRO A 252 7.70 -7.00 -4.04
N ARG A 253 8.09 -6.11 -3.13
CA ARG A 253 8.23 -6.43 -1.70
C ARG A 253 6.88 -6.73 -1.09
N LEU A 254 5.85 -5.95 -1.47
CA LEU A 254 4.49 -6.15 -0.99
C LEU A 254 3.86 -7.40 -1.59
N VAL A 255 4.13 -7.69 -2.87
CA VAL A 255 3.71 -8.93 -3.52
C VAL A 255 4.31 -10.15 -2.82
N ILE A 256 5.63 -10.17 -2.62
CA ILE A 256 6.34 -11.25 -1.92
C ILE A 256 5.76 -11.44 -0.52
N LEU A 257 5.64 -10.36 0.25
CA LEU A 257 5.14 -10.43 1.62
C LEU A 257 3.70 -10.99 1.66
N TYR A 258 2.81 -10.49 0.80
CA TYR A 258 1.43 -10.95 0.78
C TYR A 258 1.32 -12.43 0.38
N VAL A 259 2.00 -12.84 -0.70
CA VAL A 259 1.98 -14.23 -1.19
C VAL A 259 2.57 -15.18 -0.14
N ILE A 260 3.66 -14.82 0.52
CA ILE A 260 4.24 -15.61 1.62
C ILE A 260 3.25 -15.76 2.77
N LEU A 261 2.56 -14.68 3.17
CA LEU A 261 1.56 -14.75 4.23
C LEU A 261 0.38 -15.68 3.87
N VAL A 262 -0.09 -15.66 2.62
CA VAL A 262 -1.13 -16.60 2.15
C VAL A 262 -0.62 -18.04 2.12
N ALA A 263 0.60 -18.27 1.61
CA ALA A 263 1.21 -19.59 1.60
C ALA A 263 1.41 -20.15 3.02
N LEU A 264 1.89 -19.32 3.96
CA LEU A 264 1.99 -19.66 5.37
C LEU A 264 0.61 -19.96 5.97
N HIS A 265 -0.43 -19.21 5.61
CA HIS A 265 -1.79 -19.50 6.06
C HIS A 265 -2.26 -20.87 5.55
N ALA A 266 -2.01 -21.17 4.28
CA ALA A 266 -2.34 -22.46 3.65
C ALA A 266 -1.60 -23.65 4.30
N ILE A 267 -0.36 -23.47 4.75
CA ILE A 267 0.45 -24.55 5.33
C ILE A 267 0.18 -24.70 6.83
N VAL A 268 0.24 -23.60 7.58
CA VAL A 268 0.28 -23.61 9.06
C VAL A 268 -1.10 -23.88 9.65
N VAL A 269 -2.15 -23.23 9.16
CA VAL A 269 -3.50 -23.34 9.75
C VAL A 269 -4.05 -24.77 9.60
N PRO A 270 -4.04 -25.40 8.42
CA PRO A 270 -4.45 -26.80 8.26
C PRO A 270 -3.63 -27.79 9.07
N SER A 271 -2.32 -27.56 9.20
CA SER A 271 -1.44 -28.45 9.97
C SER A 271 -1.90 -28.58 11.42
N PHE A 272 -2.26 -27.47 12.07
CA PHE A 272 -2.80 -27.51 13.43
C PHE A 272 -4.19 -28.15 13.54
N VAL A 273 -5.03 -28.08 12.50
CA VAL A 273 -6.35 -28.72 12.48
C VAL A 273 -6.20 -30.25 12.40
N CYS A 274 -5.16 -30.75 11.74
CA CYS A 274 -5.00 -32.17 11.39
C CYS A 274 -4.19 -33.00 12.40
N MET A 275 -3.51 -32.36 13.35
CA MET A 275 -2.76 -33.07 14.39
C MET A 275 -3.70 -33.90 15.27
N SER A 276 -3.41 -35.20 15.36
CA SER A 276 -4.25 -36.25 15.96
C SER A 276 -4.46 -36.11 17.48
N HIS A 277 -3.60 -35.37 18.17
CA HIS A 277 -3.68 -35.09 19.61
C HIS A 277 -4.04 -33.62 19.84
N THR A 278 -5.33 -33.28 19.75
CA THR A 278 -5.83 -31.94 20.04
C THR A 278 -5.76 -31.66 21.55
N THR A 279 -4.58 -31.25 22.04
CA THR A 279 -4.49 -30.64 23.36
C THR A 279 -5.03 -29.20 23.29
N LYS A 280 -5.49 -28.65 24.42
CA LYS A 280 -6.00 -27.26 24.49
C LYS A 280 -5.00 -26.24 23.94
N THR A 281 -3.69 -26.55 24.03
CA THR A 281 -2.60 -25.73 23.50
C THR A 281 -2.61 -25.64 21.98
N HIS A 282 -2.94 -26.73 21.26
CA HIS A 282 -2.98 -26.70 19.78
C HIS A 282 -4.11 -25.82 19.25
N GLN A 283 -5.28 -25.87 19.89
CA GLN A 283 -6.40 -24.99 19.53
C GLN A 283 -6.09 -23.51 19.77
N LEU A 284 -5.26 -23.22 20.77
CA LEU A 284 -4.78 -21.88 21.04
C LEU A 284 -3.79 -21.40 19.97
N LEU A 285 -2.81 -22.24 19.63
CA LEU A 285 -1.82 -21.94 18.58
C LEU A 285 -2.48 -21.77 17.21
N LEU A 286 -3.46 -22.62 16.87
CA LEU A 286 -4.29 -22.49 15.67
C LEU A 286 -5.00 -21.14 15.61
N GLY A 287 -5.70 -20.76 16.69
CA GLY A 287 -6.39 -19.49 16.78
C GLY A 287 -5.45 -18.29 16.69
N TRP A 288 -4.25 -18.41 17.29
CA TRP A 288 -3.22 -17.38 17.25
C TRP A 288 -2.64 -17.20 15.85
N ALA A 289 -2.16 -18.29 15.23
CA ALA A 289 -1.56 -18.26 13.90
C ALA A 289 -2.54 -17.76 12.84
N SER A 290 -3.76 -18.30 12.83
CA SER A 290 -4.81 -17.84 11.91
C SER A 290 -5.13 -16.36 12.13
N SER A 291 -5.31 -15.91 13.38
CA SER A 291 -5.61 -14.51 13.65
C SER A 291 -4.47 -13.56 13.28
N LEU A 292 -3.21 -13.97 13.45
CA LEU A 292 -2.04 -13.18 13.11
C LEU A 292 -1.86 -13.04 11.59
N LEU A 293 -1.94 -14.16 10.87
CA LEU A 293 -1.79 -14.17 9.40
C LEU A 293 -2.93 -13.42 8.73
N SER A 294 -4.20 -13.66 9.11
CA SER A 294 -5.33 -12.92 8.57
C SER A 294 -5.27 -11.42 8.93
N PHE A 295 -4.65 -11.03 10.05
CA PHE A 295 -4.42 -9.61 10.38
C PHE A 295 -3.37 -8.96 9.48
N GLY A 296 -2.29 -9.70 9.19
CA GLY A 296 -1.27 -9.27 8.22
C GLY A 296 -1.89 -9.00 6.85
N LEU A 297 -2.66 -9.97 6.36
CA LEU A 297 -3.29 -9.95 5.04
C LEU A 297 -4.40 -8.89 4.91
N CYS A 298 -5.25 -8.73 5.93
CA CYS A 298 -6.42 -7.86 5.83
C CYS A 298 -6.13 -6.39 6.16
N CYS A 299 -5.03 -6.10 6.87
CA CYS A 299 -4.78 -4.78 7.43
C CYS A 299 -3.33 -4.32 7.31
N LEU A 300 -2.36 -5.06 7.86
CA LEU A 300 -0.99 -4.52 8.00
C LEU A 300 -0.32 -4.23 6.65
N VAL A 301 -0.42 -5.16 5.70
CA VAL A 301 0.13 -4.95 4.34
C VAL A 301 -0.50 -3.71 3.71
N HIS A 302 -1.80 -3.50 3.92
CA HIS A 302 -2.52 -2.36 3.33
C HIS A 302 -2.28 -1.04 4.02
N PHE A 303 -2.07 -1.06 5.33
CA PHE A 303 -1.64 0.10 6.10
C PHE A 303 -0.27 0.57 5.63
N TYR A 304 0.67 -0.36 5.47
CA TYR A 304 2.01 -0.05 4.99
C TYR A 304 2.01 0.41 3.52
N GLY A 305 1.28 -0.28 2.64
CA GLY A 305 1.31 0.00 1.21
C GLY A 305 0.49 1.21 0.75
N LEU A 306 -0.47 1.70 1.55
CA LEU A 306 -1.32 2.84 1.18
C LEU A 306 -1.27 3.99 2.19
N ILE A 307 -1.53 3.69 3.47
CA ILE A 307 -1.76 4.75 4.47
C ILE A 307 -0.46 5.48 4.78
N LEU A 308 0.65 4.76 4.97
CA LEU A 308 1.96 5.38 5.20
C LEU A 308 2.42 6.25 4.01
N PRO A 309 2.40 5.75 2.76
CA PRO A 309 2.63 6.56 1.55
C PRO A 309 1.76 7.83 1.50
N LEU A 310 0.47 7.72 1.79
CA LEU A 310 -0.43 8.87 1.82
C LEU A 310 -0.08 9.89 2.90
N LEU A 311 0.23 9.41 4.11
CA LEU A 311 0.67 10.29 5.20
C LEU A 311 1.97 11.01 4.84
N TYR A 312 2.91 10.31 4.20
CA TYR A 312 4.16 10.93 3.73
C TYR A 312 3.88 12.00 2.66
N TYR A 313 3.01 11.70 1.69
CA TYR A 313 2.57 12.66 0.68
C TYR A 313 1.93 13.92 1.29
N PHE A 314 1.04 13.76 2.27
CA PHE A 314 0.34 14.91 2.86
C PHE A 314 1.16 15.69 3.90
N LEU A 315 2.06 15.02 4.64
CA LEU A 315 2.75 15.62 5.78
C LEU A 315 4.20 16.01 5.50
N VAL A 316 4.84 15.36 4.52
CA VAL A 316 6.28 15.54 4.24
C VAL A 316 6.49 16.14 2.88
N ASP A 317 5.95 15.52 1.83
CA ASP A 317 6.25 15.89 0.45
C ASP A 317 5.04 15.74 -0.48
N HIS A 318 4.35 16.86 -0.71
CA HIS A 318 3.19 16.92 -1.60
C HIS A 318 3.56 16.96 -3.09
N TRP A 319 4.84 17.12 -3.41
CA TRP A 319 5.32 17.15 -4.80
C TRP A 319 5.53 15.77 -5.39
N LEU A 320 5.49 14.70 -4.59
CA LEU A 320 5.52 13.30 -5.09
C LEU A 320 4.48 13.02 -6.18
N SER A 321 3.37 13.77 -6.20
CA SER A 321 2.36 13.67 -7.25
C SER A 321 2.88 14.01 -8.66
N ARG A 322 4.06 14.63 -8.77
CA ARG A 322 4.77 14.91 -10.03
C ARG A 322 5.72 13.78 -10.44
N SER A 323 6.24 13.00 -9.49
CA SER A 323 7.12 11.86 -9.80
C SER A 323 6.38 10.77 -10.61
N PRO A 324 6.87 10.41 -11.81
CA PRO A 324 6.25 9.36 -12.63
C PRO A 324 6.28 7.99 -11.94
N SER A 325 7.39 7.68 -11.26
CA SER A 325 7.58 6.41 -10.55
C SER A 325 6.61 6.27 -9.37
N TRP A 326 6.37 7.36 -8.64
CA TRP A 326 5.38 7.42 -7.58
C TRP A 326 3.97 7.21 -8.15
N ASN A 327 3.61 7.91 -9.22
CA ASN A 327 2.31 7.77 -9.86
C ASN A 327 2.06 6.32 -10.30
N ALA A 328 3.05 5.65 -10.90
CA ALA A 328 2.94 4.25 -11.30
C ALA A 328 2.62 3.34 -10.10
N ARG A 329 3.36 3.47 -9.00
CA ARG A 329 3.15 2.67 -7.78
C ARG A 329 1.81 3.00 -7.11
N TYR A 330 1.50 4.28 -6.99
CA TYR A 330 0.36 4.77 -6.23
C TYR A 330 -0.97 4.52 -6.95
N ILE A 331 -1.06 4.78 -8.27
CA ILE A 331 -2.26 4.46 -9.07
C ILE A 331 -2.53 2.96 -9.07
N SER A 332 -1.48 2.15 -9.23
CA SER A 332 -1.58 0.68 -9.14
C SER A 332 -2.15 0.24 -7.79
N TYR A 333 -1.64 0.83 -6.70
CA TYR A 333 -2.10 0.51 -5.37
C TYR A 333 -3.56 0.94 -5.13
N ILE A 334 -3.93 2.14 -5.57
CA ILE A 334 -5.32 2.61 -5.52
C ILE A 334 -6.24 1.63 -6.24
N ARG A 335 -5.90 1.22 -7.46
CA ARG A 335 -6.73 0.30 -8.25
C ARG A 335 -6.91 -1.07 -7.58
N TYR A 336 -5.89 -1.58 -6.90
CA TYR A 336 -6.01 -2.81 -6.13
C TYR A 336 -6.82 -2.64 -4.83
N ASN A 337 -6.67 -1.48 -4.18
CA ASN A 337 -7.26 -1.26 -2.86
C ASN A 337 -8.74 -0.89 -2.95
N PHE A 338 -9.12 -0.09 -3.95
CA PHE A 338 -10.50 0.10 -4.33
C PHE A 338 -11.10 -1.21 -4.85
N VAL A 339 -12.39 -1.38 -4.60
CA VAL A 339 -13.15 -2.50 -5.15
C VAL A 339 -13.52 -2.12 -6.57
N THR A 340 -13.06 -2.91 -7.55
CA THR A 340 -13.32 -2.71 -8.98
C THR A 340 -14.32 -3.72 -9.55
N SER A 341 -14.65 -4.77 -8.79
CA SER A 341 -15.62 -5.79 -9.16
C SER A 341 -16.39 -6.36 -7.96
N LEU A 342 -17.47 -7.08 -8.23
CA LEU A 342 -18.22 -7.79 -7.18
C LEU A 342 -17.38 -8.91 -6.53
N GLU A 343 -16.52 -9.57 -7.30
CA GLU A 343 -15.65 -10.65 -6.84
C GLU A 343 -14.65 -10.14 -5.81
N GLU A 344 -14.02 -8.99 -6.07
CA GLU A 344 -13.14 -8.31 -5.12
C GLU A 344 -13.87 -7.87 -3.87
N LEU A 345 -15.11 -7.36 -3.99
CA LEU A 345 -15.92 -7.01 -2.83
C LEU A 345 -16.12 -8.23 -1.91
N VAL A 346 -16.50 -9.36 -2.50
CA VAL A 346 -16.71 -10.61 -1.78
C VAL A 346 -15.40 -11.09 -1.16
N ALA A 347 -14.31 -11.12 -1.92
CA ALA A 347 -13.01 -11.58 -1.44
C ALA A 347 -12.50 -10.74 -0.27
N LYS A 348 -12.45 -9.41 -0.40
CA LYS A 348 -12.03 -8.49 0.67
C LYS A 348 -12.95 -8.60 1.89
N THR A 349 -14.26 -8.74 1.70
CA THR A 349 -15.22 -8.90 2.80
C THR A 349 -15.01 -10.20 3.56
N VAL A 350 -14.85 -11.32 2.85
CA VAL A 350 -14.58 -12.64 3.45
C VAL A 350 -13.28 -12.61 4.25
N VAL A 351 -12.22 -12.01 3.70
CA VAL A 351 -10.92 -11.90 4.39
C VAL A 351 -11.04 -11.09 5.69
N GLN A 352 -11.79 -9.98 5.68
CA GLN A 352 -12.04 -9.21 6.91
C GLN A 352 -12.88 -9.99 7.92
N LEU A 353 -13.96 -10.65 7.49
CA LEU A 353 -14.80 -11.47 8.36
C LEU A 353 -14.02 -12.65 8.95
N GLY A 354 -13.14 -13.29 8.18
CA GLY A 354 -12.26 -14.35 8.65
C GLY A 354 -11.31 -13.89 9.73
N SER A 355 -10.73 -12.71 9.56
CA SER A 355 -9.90 -12.06 10.57
C SER A 355 -10.66 -11.83 11.90
N ILE A 356 -11.92 -11.41 11.85
CA ILE A 356 -12.79 -11.25 13.03
C ILE A 356 -13.11 -12.60 13.68
N ILE A 357 -13.57 -13.57 12.88
CA ILE A 357 -13.99 -14.89 13.35
C ILE A 357 -12.82 -15.63 14.01
N ALA A 358 -11.62 -15.59 13.39
CA ALA A 358 -10.40 -16.17 13.96
C ALA A 358 -10.10 -15.60 15.34
N LEU A 359 -10.24 -14.28 15.52
CA LEU A 359 -10.00 -13.62 16.79
C LEU A 359 -11.07 -13.95 17.85
N TRP A 360 -12.34 -13.98 17.46
CA TRP A 360 -13.43 -14.40 18.34
C TRP A 360 -13.22 -15.83 18.85
N ARG A 361 -12.80 -16.75 17.96
CA ARG A 361 -12.45 -18.14 18.31
C ARG A 361 -11.28 -18.19 19.28
N LEU A 362 -10.21 -17.43 19.02
CA LEU A 362 -9.05 -17.35 19.89
C LEU A 362 -9.43 -16.93 21.31
N VAL A 363 -10.18 -15.83 21.47
CA VAL A 363 -10.60 -15.35 22.80
C VAL A 363 -11.58 -16.32 23.47
N ALA A 364 -12.50 -16.92 22.72
CA ALA A 364 -13.43 -17.91 23.26
C ALA A 364 -12.68 -19.13 23.82
N ASN A 365 -11.68 -19.66 23.10
CA ASN A 365 -10.88 -20.80 23.53
C ASN A 365 -10.12 -20.51 24.84
N VAL A 366 -9.57 -19.30 24.99
CA VAL A 366 -8.89 -18.91 26.24
C VAL A 366 -9.89 -18.82 27.39
N ASN A 367 -11.06 -18.21 27.18
CA ASN A 367 -12.08 -18.07 28.21
C ASN A 367 -12.57 -19.44 28.72
N VAL A 368 -12.76 -20.41 27.82
CA VAL A 368 -13.14 -21.79 28.21
C VAL A 368 -12.02 -22.47 29.00
N ALA A 369 -10.78 -22.29 28.57
CA ALA A 369 -9.65 -22.89 29.27
C ALA A 369 -9.47 -22.33 30.69
N ILE A 370 -9.88 -21.08 30.93
CA ILE A 370 -9.93 -20.47 32.27
C ILE A 370 -11.18 -20.89 33.05
N SER A 371 -12.37 -20.97 32.43
CA SER A 371 -13.60 -21.31 33.17
C SER A 371 -13.59 -22.74 33.72
N VAL A 372 -12.97 -23.68 33.00
CA VAL A 372 -12.77 -25.06 33.48
C VAL A 372 -11.90 -25.09 34.74
N ARG A 373 -11.06 -24.07 34.99
CA ARG A 373 -10.26 -23.94 36.21
C ARG A 373 -11.08 -23.61 37.46
N TYR A 374 -12.25 -22.99 37.30
CA TYR A 374 -13.09 -22.54 38.41
C TYR A 374 -14.16 -23.55 38.81
N ASN A 375 -14.60 -24.42 37.89
CA ASN A 375 -15.67 -25.40 38.14
C ASN A 375 -15.18 -26.83 38.44
N THR A 376 -13.87 -27.02 38.68
CA THR A 376 -13.32 -28.36 39.01
C THR A 376 -13.72 -28.91 40.39
N ASP A 377 -14.54 -28.21 41.18
CA ASP A 377 -15.07 -28.72 42.47
C ASP A 377 -16.41 -29.47 42.37
N HIS A 378 -17.08 -29.47 41.21
CA HIS A 378 -18.29 -30.28 41.04
C HIS A 378 -18.20 -31.15 39.79
N GLY A 379 -18.17 -32.46 40.05
CA GLY A 379 -18.20 -33.53 39.06
C GLY A 379 -19.37 -33.33 38.11
N SER A 380 -19.10 -32.77 36.95
CA SER A 380 -20.01 -32.73 35.82
C SER A 380 -19.28 -33.36 34.66
N SER A 381 -19.83 -34.47 34.18
CA SER A 381 -19.32 -35.27 33.09
C SER A 381 -18.87 -34.38 31.95
N SER A 382 -17.58 -34.41 31.64
CA SER A 382 -17.04 -33.91 30.39
C SER A 382 -17.74 -34.68 29.28
N ALA A 383 -18.82 -34.09 28.77
CA ALA A 383 -19.51 -34.53 27.58
C ALA A 383 -18.45 -34.75 26.52
N SER A 384 -18.17 -36.03 26.27
CA SER A 384 -17.19 -36.46 25.32
C SER A 384 -17.51 -35.76 24.01
N LEU A 385 -16.57 -34.94 23.53
CA LEU A 385 -16.55 -34.44 22.16
C LEU A 385 -16.31 -35.66 21.23
N ARG A 386 -17.31 -36.56 21.15
CA ARG A 386 -17.49 -37.50 20.04
C ARG A 386 -17.73 -36.66 18.79
N ARG A 387 -17.24 -37.00 17.61
CA ARG A 387 -16.20 -37.91 17.14
C ARG A 387 -16.17 -37.68 15.61
N PHE A 388 -15.04 -37.98 15.00
CA PHE A 388 -14.91 -38.29 13.57
C PHE A 388 -15.45 -37.27 12.56
N THR A 389 -14.71 -36.18 12.37
CA THR A 389 -14.37 -35.84 10.97
C THR A 389 -13.63 -37.04 10.39
N ASN A 390 -14.06 -37.51 9.21
CA ASN A 390 -13.40 -38.60 8.51
C ASN A 390 -11.90 -38.27 8.41
N LYS A 391 -11.04 -39.01 9.11
CA LYS A 391 -9.59 -38.74 9.17
C LYS A 391 -9.02 -38.63 7.75
N ARG A 392 -9.53 -39.44 6.81
CA ARG A 392 -9.15 -39.37 5.40
C ARG A 392 -9.47 -38.01 4.78
N LEU A 393 -10.68 -37.48 4.99
CA LEU A 393 -11.08 -36.16 4.47
C LEU A 393 -10.18 -35.05 5.02
N LEU A 394 -9.85 -35.12 6.31
CA LEU A 394 -9.00 -34.13 6.96
C LEU A 394 -7.54 -34.19 6.46
N THR A 395 -7.01 -35.40 6.27
CA THR A 395 -5.69 -35.62 5.66
C THR A 395 -5.66 -35.13 4.22
N VAL A 396 -6.70 -35.41 3.42
CA VAL A 396 -6.80 -34.93 2.04
C VAL A 396 -6.80 -33.41 2.00
N TYR A 397 -7.65 -32.76 2.81
CA TYR A 397 -7.66 -31.30 2.93
C TYR A 397 -6.29 -30.72 3.27
N TRP A 398 -5.60 -31.30 4.25
CA TRP A 398 -4.26 -30.87 4.65
C TRP A 398 -3.24 -30.96 3.53
N ILE A 399 -3.20 -32.09 2.83
CA ILE A 399 -2.31 -32.30 1.68
C ILE A 399 -2.63 -31.28 0.58
N CYS A 400 -3.92 -31.05 0.28
CA CYS A 400 -4.33 -30.06 -0.70
C CYS A 400 -3.89 -28.64 -0.32
N CYS A 401 -4.04 -28.24 0.95
CA CYS A 401 -3.63 -26.90 1.37
C CYS A 401 -2.11 -26.70 1.38
N ILE A 402 -1.34 -27.70 1.81
CA ILE A 402 0.13 -27.65 1.71
C ILE A 402 0.54 -27.58 0.25
N GLY A 403 -0.01 -28.45 -0.60
CA GLY A 403 0.23 -28.44 -2.04
C GLY A 403 -0.07 -27.07 -2.64
N TRP A 404 -1.19 -26.45 -2.26
CA TRP A 404 -1.54 -25.11 -2.71
C TRP A 404 -0.57 -24.02 -2.22
N GLY A 405 -0.14 -24.07 -0.96
CA GLY A 405 0.89 -23.17 -0.43
C GLY A 405 2.21 -23.28 -1.21
N LEU A 406 2.63 -24.49 -1.56
CA LEU A 406 3.81 -24.73 -2.40
C LEU A 406 3.61 -24.22 -3.84
N VAL A 407 2.41 -24.38 -4.41
CA VAL A 407 2.07 -23.81 -5.73
C VAL A 407 2.20 -22.29 -5.72
N LEU A 408 1.70 -21.60 -4.69
CA LEU A 408 1.85 -20.15 -4.55
C LEU A 408 3.32 -19.72 -4.46
N LEU A 409 4.13 -20.43 -3.65
CA LEU A 409 5.57 -20.15 -3.53
C LEU A 409 6.32 -20.41 -4.85
N SER A 410 5.97 -21.48 -5.57
CA SER A 410 6.56 -21.77 -6.88
C SER A 410 6.17 -20.71 -7.93
N GLY A 411 4.91 -20.25 -7.90
CA GLY A 411 4.43 -19.16 -8.73
C GLY A 411 5.16 -17.86 -8.45
N LEU A 412 5.48 -17.59 -7.18
CA LEU A 412 6.25 -16.41 -6.76
C LEU A 412 7.67 -16.45 -7.34
N ILE A 413 8.36 -17.59 -7.23
CA ILE A 413 9.70 -17.77 -7.81
C ILE A 413 9.66 -17.58 -9.33
N GLY A 414 8.64 -18.16 -9.98
CA GLY A 414 8.42 -18.01 -11.42
C GLY A 414 8.15 -16.57 -11.85
N ALA A 415 7.41 -15.78 -11.06
CA ALA A 415 7.02 -14.41 -11.40
C ALA A 415 8.19 -13.42 -11.48
N PHE A 416 9.32 -13.70 -10.82
CA PHE A 416 10.53 -12.87 -10.87
C PHE A 416 11.52 -13.25 -11.98
N SER A 417 11.27 -14.35 -12.68
CA SER A 417 12.16 -14.88 -13.72
C SER A 417 12.07 -14.17 -15.09
N PRO A 418 10.94 -13.59 -15.55
CA PRO A 418 10.86 -13.02 -16.89
C PRO A 418 11.79 -11.82 -17.08
N PRO A 419 12.59 -11.75 -18.16
CA PRO A 419 13.28 -10.52 -18.52
C PRO A 419 12.26 -9.49 -19.04
N CYS A 420 12.37 -8.25 -18.57
CA CYS A 420 11.68 -7.11 -19.18
C CYS A 420 12.71 -6.27 -19.94
N PRO A 421 12.31 -5.55 -21.01
CA PRO A 421 13.18 -4.61 -21.68
C PRO A 421 13.74 -3.55 -20.73
N ALA A 422 14.94 -3.02 -21.01
CA ALA A 422 15.61 -2.01 -20.18
C ALA A 422 14.79 -0.72 -20.02
N VAL A 423 13.91 -0.42 -20.98
CA VAL A 423 12.99 0.73 -20.92
C VAL A 423 11.89 0.57 -19.86
N CYS A 424 11.68 -0.64 -19.34
CA CYS A 424 10.69 -0.91 -18.32
C CYS A 424 11.22 -0.55 -16.92
N ALA A 425 10.99 0.69 -16.51
CA ALA A 425 11.42 1.22 -15.22
C ALA A 425 10.69 0.59 -14.03
N ALA A 426 9.42 0.18 -14.22
CA ALA A 426 8.67 -0.49 -13.17
C ALA A 426 7.64 -1.47 -13.74
N ARG A 427 7.56 -2.67 -13.14
CA ARG A 427 6.76 -3.79 -13.63
C ARG A 427 5.94 -4.45 -12.53
N ALA A 428 4.77 -4.96 -12.89
CA ALA A 428 4.04 -5.93 -12.10
C ALA A 428 4.61 -7.34 -12.31
N THR A 429 4.40 -8.23 -11.34
CA THR A 429 4.89 -9.61 -11.39
C THR A 429 3.74 -10.58 -11.15
N PRO A 430 2.80 -10.71 -12.11
CA PRO A 430 1.66 -11.59 -11.96
C PRO A 430 2.11 -13.04 -11.76
N LEU A 431 1.50 -13.70 -10.77
CA LEU A 431 1.75 -15.12 -10.53
C LEU A 431 1.43 -15.92 -11.81
N TRP A 432 2.31 -16.86 -12.13
CA TRP A 432 2.19 -17.79 -13.26
C TRP A 432 2.22 -17.16 -14.66
N SER A 433 2.55 -15.87 -14.79
CA SER A 433 2.85 -15.25 -16.08
C SER A 433 4.33 -15.36 -16.42
N ARG A 434 4.63 -15.55 -17.71
CA ARG A 434 6.01 -15.45 -18.25
C ARG A 434 6.24 -14.21 -19.12
N GLN A 435 5.19 -13.42 -19.36
CA GLN A 435 5.28 -12.18 -20.12
C GLN A 435 5.74 -11.04 -19.20
N CYS A 436 6.38 -10.02 -19.79
CA CYS A 436 6.62 -8.76 -19.09
C CYS A 436 5.30 -8.00 -18.93
N HIS A 437 5.04 -7.49 -17.73
CA HIS A 437 3.88 -6.65 -17.41
C HIS A 437 4.38 -5.30 -16.94
N CYS A 438 4.82 -4.47 -17.88
CA CYS A 438 5.38 -3.16 -17.59
C CYS A 438 4.28 -2.16 -17.26
N SER A 439 4.39 -1.50 -16.10
CA SER A 439 3.44 -0.48 -15.67
C SER A 439 3.99 0.93 -15.83
N TYR A 440 5.32 1.09 -15.79
CA TYR A 440 6.02 2.34 -16.05
C TYR A 440 7.16 2.13 -17.05
N VAL A 441 7.05 2.77 -18.19
CA VAL A 441 8.08 2.81 -19.23
C VAL A 441 8.74 4.20 -19.22
N HIS A 442 10.07 4.21 -19.18
CA HIS A 442 10.88 5.40 -19.38
C HIS A 442 11.86 5.16 -20.51
N VAL A 443 11.60 5.78 -21.66
CA VAL A 443 12.49 5.74 -22.81
C VAL A 443 13.37 6.98 -22.76
N ASN A 444 14.66 6.80 -22.48
CA ASN A 444 15.66 7.85 -22.48
C ASN A 444 16.79 7.46 -23.44
N CYS A 445 16.90 8.11 -24.59
CA CYS A 445 17.88 7.73 -25.62
C CYS A 445 19.32 7.79 -25.09
N HIS A 446 19.64 8.78 -24.26
CA HIS A 446 20.98 8.98 -23.72
C HIS A 446 21.34 7.86 -22.75
N ALA A 447 20.42 7.51 -21.85
CA ALA A 447 20.62 6.39 -20.93
C ALA A 447 20.72 5.03 -21.64
N LEU A 448 20.06 4.89 -22.80
CA LEU A 448 20.08 3.69 -23.62
C LEU A 448 21.25 3.64 -24.63
N GLY A 449 22.02 4.73 -24.77
CA GLY A 449 23.09 4.84 -25.78
C GLY A 449 22.57 4.82 -27.22
N LEU A 450 21.33 5.24 -27.44
CA LEU A 450 20.69 5.25 -28.76
C LEU A 450 20.89 6.60 -29.47
N PRO A 451 21.01 6.62 -30.81
CA PRO A 451 20.93 7.84 -31.61
C PRO A 451 19.66 8.65 -31.32
N LEU A 452 19.74 9.97 -31.40
CA LEU A 452 18.64 10.89 -31.09
C LEU A 452 17.41 10.68 -31.99
N ASP A 453 17.63 10.25 -33.23
CA ASP A 453 16.65 10.02 -34.29
C ASP A 453 16.11 8.57 -34.33
N SER A 454 16.43 7.75 -33.33
CA SER A 454 15.96 6.35 -33.30
C SER A 454 14.44 6.28 -33.19
N ASP A 455 13.86 5.27 -33.83
CA ASP A 455 12.42 5.02 -33.83
C ASP A 455 11.91 4.63 -32.43
N VAL A 456 11.27 5.57 -31.75
CA VAL A 456 10.71 5.38 -30.41
C VAL A 456 9.51 4.43 -30.43
N ASP A 457 8.71 4.44 -31.49
CA ASP A 457 7.52 3.58 -31.60
C ASP A 457 7.92 2.09 -31.60
N SER A 458 9.06 1.75 -32.20
CA SER A 458 9.63 0.39 -32.18
C SER A 458 9.98 -0.13 -30.78
N LEU A 459 10.25 0.78 -29.83
CA LEU A 459 10.56 0.44 -28.43
C LEU A 459 9.30 0.30 -27.56
N LEU A 460 8.12 0.62 -28.12
CA LEU A 460 6.84 0.72 -27.41
C LEU A 460 5.84 -0.33 -27.90
N ARG A 461 6.29 -1.58 -28.08
CA ARG A 461 5.43 -2.68 -28.54
C ARG A 461 4.76 -3.40 -27.36
N ALA A 462 3.44 -3.57 -27.43
CA ALA A 462 2.68 -4.20 -26.34
C ALA A 462 2.95 -5.72 -26.20
N ASP A 463 3.48 -6.38 -27.23
CA ASP A 463 3.91 -7.78 -27.14
C ASP A 463 5.17 -7.95 -26.28
N GLU A 464 6.02 -6.92 -26.19
CA GLU A 464 7.22 -6.92 -25.34
C GLU A 464 6.96 -6.35 -23.95
N LEU A 465 6.15 -5.28 -23.86
CA LEU A 465 5.92 -4.53 -22.63
C LEU A 465 4.69 -5.01 -21.85
N GLY A 466 3.77 -5.72 -22.51
CA GLY A 466 2.43 -6.00 -22.00
C GLY A 466 1.45 -4.86 -22.30
N SER A 467 0.15 -5.16 -22.19
CA SER A 467 -0.94 -4.21 -22.50
C SER A 467 -1.34 -3.29 -21.35
N ASP A 468 -0.82 -3.53 -20.14
CA ASP A 468 -1.25 -2.89 -18.89
C ASP A 468 -0.40 -1.66 -18.51
N LEU A 469 0.23 -1.02 -19.49
CA LEU A 469 1.03 0.20 -19.30
C LEU A 469 0.19 1.32 -18.68
N LEU A 470 0.68 1.92 -17.59
CA LEU A 470 0.00 3.00 -16.86
C LEU A 470 0.66 4.36 -17.05
N VAL A 471 1.99 4.36 -17.11
CA VAL A 471 2.84 5.55 -17.11
C VAL A 471 3.85 5.41 -18.25
N LEU A 472 3.84 6.38 -19.16
CA LEU A 472 4.81 6.47 -20.26
C LEU A 472 5.59 7.78 -20.14
N GLN A 473 6.91 7.69 -20.09
CA GLN A 473 7.81 8.83 -20.16
C GLN A 473 8.80 8.66 -21.30
N ILE A 474 8.89 9.66 -22.17
CA ILE A 474 9.90 9.76 -23.22
C ILE A 474 10.75 10.97 -22.95
N SER A 475 12.06 10.80 -23.05
CA SER A 475 13.00 11.89 -22.86
C SER A 475 14.20 11.84 -23.79
N ARG A 476 14.69 13.03 -24.15
CA ARG A 476 15.94 13.25 -24.90
C ARG A 476 15.97 12.78 -26.36
N PHE A 477 14.86 12.32 -26.93
CA PHE A 477 14.76 11.98 -28.36
C PHE A 477 14.48 13.20 -29.25
N ASP A 478 14.88 13.13 -30.51
CA ASP A 478 14.41 14.02 -31.59
C ASP A 478 13.01 13.61 -32.05
N LEU A 479 12.03 13.81 -31.17
CA LEU A 479 10.64 13.44 -31.40
C LEU A 479 9.84 14.57 -32.06
N SER A 480 10.22 14.95 -33.27
CA SER A 480 9.68 16.13 -33.96
C SER A 480 8.14 16.14 -34.12
N ASN A 481 7.53 14.96 -34.36
CA ASN A 481 6.09 14.79 -34.64
C ASN A 481 5.31 14.09 -33.50
N GLY A 482 5.91 13.92 -32.32
CA GLY A 482 5.32 13.17 -31.22
C GLY A 482 5.23 11.65 -31.48
N ILE A 483 4.44 10.95 -30.66
CA ILE A 483 4.21 9.48 -30.79
C ILE A 483 3.02 9.22 -31.70
N SER A 484 3.08 8.17 -32.51
CA SER A 484 2.00 7.75 -33.39
C SER A 484 0.72 7.29 -32.66
N THR A 485 -0.43 7.47 -33.31
CA THR A 485 -1.73 6.97 -32.83
C THR A 485 -1.74 5.45 -32.68
N THR A 486 -1.08 4.73 -33.60
CA THR A 486 -1.02 3.26 -33.60
C THR A 486 -0.30 2.72 -32.39
N THR A 487 0.78 3.38 -31.95
CA THR A 487 1.53 2.97 -30.76
C THR A 487 0.75 3.24 -29.48
N LEU A 488 0.20 4.44 -29.35
CA LEU A 488 -0.61 4.79 -28.18
C LEU A 488 -1.88 3.94 -28.06
N GLY A 489 -2.51 3.59 -29.18
CA GLY A 489 -3.72 2.76 -29.23
C GLY A 489 -3.55 1.35 -28.66
N GLN A 490 -2.32 0.85 -28.51
CA GLN A 490 -2.05 -0.45 -27.90
C GLN A 490 -2.25 -0.45 -26.37
N PHE A 491 -2.16 0.72 -25.72
CA PHE A 491 -2.13 0.84 -24.26
C PHE A 491 -3.41 1.48 -23.70
N GLN A 492 -4.46 0.68 -23.60
CA GLN A 492 -5.80 1.12 -23.15
C GLN A 492 -5.87 1.50 -21.65
N SER A 493 -4.83 1.19 -20.87
CA SER A 493 -4.73 1.53 -19.45
C SER A 493 -3.86 2.76 -19.16
N LEU A 494 -3.29 3.38 -20.20
CA LEU A 494 -2.34 4.49 -20.10
C LEU A 494 -3.01 5.71 -19.48
N SER A 495 -2.54 6.13 -18.30
CA SER A 495 -3.14 7.20 -17.50
C SER A 495 -2.27 8.45 -17.44
N PHE A 496 -0.95 8.26 -17.50
CA PHE A 496 0.05 9.32 -17.42
C PHE A 496 0.98 9.24 -18.62
N MET A 497 1.22 10.39 -19.26
CA MET A 497 2.15 10.48 -20.37
C MET A 497 3.02 11.74 -20.24
N ALA A 498 4.33 11.57 -20.40
CA ALA A 498 5.31 12.64 -20.36
C ALA A 498 6.24 12.61 -21.58
N ILE A 499 6.42 13.76 -22.23
CA ILE A 499 7.42 14.00 -23.28
C ILE A 499 8.31 15.15 -22.80
N LYS A 500 9.60 14.89 -22.59
CA LYS A 500 10.54 15.85 -21.97
C LYS A 500 11.84 15.97 -22.74
N PHE A 501 12.39 17.19 -22.84
CA PHE A 501 13.71 17.42 -23.47
C PHE A 501 13.76 16.89 -24.90
N THR A 502 12.75 17.18 -25.70
CA THR A 502 12.65 16.71 -27.09
C THR A 502 12.58 17.89 -28.04
N ASN A 503 12.77 17.64 -29.32
CA ASN A 503 12.58 18.65 -30.36
C ASN A 503 11.14 18.66 -30.92
N ILE A 504 10.15 18.27 -30.10
CA ILE A 504 8.76 18.21 -30.53
C ILE A 504 8.28 19.58 -31.02
N SER A 505 7.74 19.60 -32.24
CA SER A 505 7.29 20.81 -32.94
C SER A 505 5.86 20.69 -33.47
N SER A 506 5.40 19.45 -33.69
CA SER A 506 4.02 19.12 -33.98
C SER A 506 3.65 17.80 -33.29
N TRP A 507 2.35 17.53 -33.12
CA TRP A 507 1.89 16.21 -32.67
C TRP A 507 0.46 15.98 -33.15
N GLU A 508 0.31 15.04 -34.06
CA GLU A 508 -0.96 14.70 -34.73
C GLU A 508 -1.36 13.26 -34.39
N ALA A 509 -1.80 13.03 -33.15
CA ALA A 509 -2.18 11.71 -32.67
C ALA A 509 -3.53 11.69 -31.94
N THR A 510 -4.22 10.56 -32.01
CA THR A 510 -5.41 10.31 -31.19
C THR A 510 -5.01 9.68 -29.87
N LEU A 511 -5.25 10.39 -28.78
CA LEU A 511 -4.94 9.93 -27.43
C LEU A 511 -5.93 8.87 -26.93
N PRO A 512 -5.48 7.82 -26.22
CA PRO A 512 -6.34 6.88 -25.52
C PRO A 512 -7.25 7.57 -24.50
N SER A 513 -8.49 7.07 -24.35
CA SER A 513 -9.47 7.65 -23.41
C SER A 513 -9.17 7.45 -21.94
N SER A 514 -8.12 6.71 -21.61
CA SER A 514 -7.65 6.49 -20.25
C SER A 514 -6.71 7.59 -19.75
N ILE A 515 -6.16 8.42 -20.63
CA ILE A 515 -5.17 9.44 -20.26
C ILE A 515 -5.84 10.55 -19.43
N THR A 516 -5.31 10.79 -18.24
CA THR A 516 -5.78 11.85 -17.31
C THR A 516 -4.74 12.93 -17.10
N PHE A 517 -3.45 12.58 -17.26
CA PHE A 517 -2.32 13.47 -16.97
C PHE A 517 -1.32 13.47 -18.13
N ILE A 518 -1.11 14.65 -18.72
CA ILE A 518 -0.15 14.89 -19.80
C ILE A 518 0.90 15.91 -19.36
N VAL A 519 2.16 15.59 -19.64
CA VAL A 519 3.31 16.48 -19.48
C VAL A 519 4.03 16.63 -20.81
N VAL A 520 4.22 17.86 -21.27
CA VAL A 520 5.09 18.20 -22.38
C VAL A 520 6.01 19.33 -21.93
N SER A 521 7.31 19.06 -21.86
CA SER A 521 8.28 20.02 -21.33
C SER A 521 9.55 20.10 -22.19
N TYR A 522 10.13 21.30 -22.28
CA TYR A 522 11.39 21.54 -22.99
C TYR A 522 11.34 21.06 -24.45
N GLY A 523 10.44 21.68 -25.21
CA GLY A 523 10.14 21.40 -26.62
C GLY A 523 10.16 22.67 -27.47
N ARG A 524 9.86 22.55 -28.78
CA ARG A 524 9.81 23.68 -29.73
C ARG A 524 8.39 23.98 -30.23
N LEU A 525 7.41 23.80 -29.35
CA LEU A 525 5.98 23.99 -29.67
C LEU A 525 5.59 25.48 -29.61
N SER A 526 5.49 26.11 -30.78
CA SER A 526 4.97 27.48 -30.88
C SER A 526 3.45 27.58 -30.66
N GLN A 527 2.73 26.47 -30.82
CA GLN A 527 1.30 26.33 -30.59
C GLN A 527 1.02 25.02 -29.86
N VAL A 528 -0.12 24.95 -29.17
CA VAL A 528 -0.57 23.69 -28.56
C VAL A 528 -0.79 22.65 -29.68
N PRO A 529 -0.29 21.40 -29.59
CA PRO A 529 -0.43 20.44 -30.69
C PRO A 529 -1.89 20.09 -31.02
N SER A 530 -2.17 19.66 -32.26
CA SER A 530 -3.53 19.23 -32.66
C SER A 530 -4.00 17.98 -31.92
N ALA A 531 -3.09 17.08 -31.57
CA ALA A 531 -3.33 16.01 -30.61
C ALA A 531 -3.91 16.54 -29.29
N LEU A 532 -3.60 17.81 -28.97
CA LEU A 532 -4.06 18.56 -27.81
C LEU A 532 -5.14 19.63 -28.07
N GLN A 533 -5.65 19.79 -29.31
CA GLN A 533 -6.64 20.81 -29.68
C GLN A 533 -7.99 20.18 -30.07
N ASN A 534 -9.07 20.95 -29.87
CA ASN A 534 -10.44 20.50 -30.09
C ASN A 534 -10.72 19.99 -31.53
N ALA A 535 -11.18 18.74 -31.56
CA ALA A 535 -12.30 18.23 -32.34
C ALA A 535 -12.08 17.50 -33.69
N PRO A 536 -12.85 16.41 -33.93
CA PRO A 536 -13.95 15.89 -33.10
C PRO A 536 -13.39 15.19 -31.86
N LEU A 537 -13.70 15.74 -30.69
CA LEU A 537 -13.04 15.41 -29.43
C LEU A 537 -13.35 13.96 -29.17
N PRO A 538 -12.37 13.05 -29.16
CA PRO A 538 -12.61 11.72 -28.63
C PRO A 538 -13.10 11.88 -27.19
N PRO A 539 -13.97 10.99 -26.68
CA PRO A 539 -14.42 10.98 -25.28
C PRO A 539 -13.28 11.11 -24.25
N ALA A 540 -12.06 10.73 -24.65
CA ALA A 540 -10.80 10.89 -23.94
C ALA A 540 -10.55 12.30 -23.36
N TRP A 541 -10.91 13.34 -24.10
CA TRP A 541 -10.58 14.71 -23.77
C TRP A 541 -11.33 15.23 -22.54
N GLN A 542 -12.54 14.72 -22.28
CA GLN A 542 -13.34 15.10 -21.11
C GLN A 542 -12.74 14.62 -19.77
N ILE A 543 -11.67 13.82 -19.83
CA ILE A 543 -11.12 13.10 -18.68
C ILE A 543 -9.74 13.64 -18.27
N ILE A 544 -9.09 14.44 -19.14
CA ILE A 544 -7.83 15.11 -18.80
C ILE A 544 -8.09 16.10 -17.68
N ASN A 545 -7.42 15.88 -16.55
CA ASN A 545 -7.55 16.72 -15.36
C ASN A 545 -6.23 17.39 -14.94
N ARG A 546 -5.10 16.96 -15.53
CA ARG A 546 -3.77 17.53 -15.28
C ARG A 546 -3.04 17.75 -16.60
N LEU A 547 -2.63 19.00 -16.83
CA LEU A 547 -1.94 19.41 -18.05
C LEU A 547 -0.70 20.25 -17.73
N TYR A 548 0.46 19.78 -18.15
CA TYR A 548 1.74 20.46 -17.93
C TYR A 548 2.33 20.79 -19.30
N LEU A 549 2.47 22.08 -19.58
CA LEU A 549 3.04 22.61 -20.81
C LEU A 549 4.13 23.60 -20.40
N VAL A 550 5.36 23.12 -20.22
CA VAL A 550 6.43 23.91 -19.58
C VAL A 550 7.58 24.14 -20.56
N ASN A 551 8.00 25.39 -20.70
CA ASN A 551 9.16 25.73 -21.55
C ASN A 551 9.01 25.21 -22.99
N LEU A 552 7.94 25.64 -23.65
CA LEU A 552 7.59 25.26 -25.01
C LEU A 552 7.68 26.42 -26.01
N SER A 553 7.84 27.66 -25.52
CA SER A 553 7.73 28.92 -26.29
C SER A 553 6.30 29.24 -26.75
N LEU A 554 5.29 28.71 -26.05
CA LEU A 554 3.88 29.01 -26.34
C LEU A 554 3.55 30.49 -26.05
N SER A 555 2.82 31.13 -26.96
CA SER A 555 2.35 32.52 -26.80
C SER A 555 0.83 32.65 -26.83
N VAL A 556 0.12 31.64 -27.34
CA VAL A 556 -1.34 31.60 -27.43
C VAL A 556 -1.86 30.24 -26.96
N LEU A 557 -2.90 30.27 -26.12
CA LEU A 557 -3.55 29.07 -25.61
C LEU A 557 -4.90 28.88 -26.34
N PRO A 558 -5.20 27.67 -26.86
CA PRO A 558 -6.49 27.38 -27.49
C PRO A 558 -7.61 27.37 -26.45
N ARG A 559 -8.87 27.28 -26.92
CA ARG A 559 -10.02 27.14 -26.02
C ARG A 559 -9.98 25.79 -25.28
N LEU A 560 -9.92 25.84 -23.95
CA LEU A 560 -9.92 24.68 -23.04
C LEU A 560 -11.22 24.56 -22.21
N ASP A 561 -12.31 25.23 -22.61
CA ASP A 561 -13.64 25.21 -21.95
C ASP A 561 -14.23 23.81 -21.79
N THR A 562 -13.80 22.89 -22.63
CA THR A 562 -14.26 21.50 -22.67
C THR A 562 -13.56 20.60 -21.64
N LEU A 563 -12.45 21.05 -21.03
CA LEU A 563 -11.63 20.26 -20.13
C LEU A 563 -11.96 20.51 -18.65
N ASP A 564 -12.13 19.45 -17.86
CA ASP A 564 -12.33 19.51 -16.42
C ASP A 564 -10.99 19.48 -15.67
N LEU A 565 -10.18 20.53 -15.86
CA LEU A 565 -8.81 20.61 -15.32
C LEU A 565 -8.81 20.93 -13.82
N HIS A 566 -8.07 20.13 -13.06
CA HIS A 566 -7.76 20.35 -11.64
C HIS A 566 -6.33 20.88 -11.45
N TYR A 567 -5.45 20.64 -12.42
CA TYR A 567 -4.08 21.12 -12.38
C TYR A 567 -3.65 21.56 -13.78
N ILE A 568 -3.15 22.78 -13.87
CA ILE A 568 -2.54 23.30 -15.09
C ILE A 568 -1.24 24.02 -14.74
N THR A 569 -0.16 23.68 -15.41
CA THR A 569 1.06 24.49 -15.40
C THR A 569 1.41 24.88 -16.83
N LEU A 570 1.57 26.19 -17.02
CA LEU A 570 2.00 26.84 -18.25
C LEU A 570 3.30 27.61 -17.99
N ALA A 571 4.10 27.16 -17.03
CA ALA A 571 5.29 27.86 -16.59
C ALA A 571 6.35 27.98 -17.71
N GLN A 572 7.15 29.04 -17.66
CA GLN A 572 8.29 29.28 -18.55
C GLN A 572 7.93 29.33 -20.03
N ASN A 573 6.76 29.87 -20.39
CA ASN A 573 6.38 30.13 -21.77
C ASN A 573 6.48 31.62 -22.09
N ASN A 574 5.85 32.06 -23.19
CA ASN A 574 5.88 33.45 -23.65
C ASN A 574 4.46 34.03 -23.76
N PHE A 575 3.59 33.74 -22.79
CA PHE A 575 2.22 34.26 -22.79
C PHE A 575 2.21 35.75 -22.38
N PRO A 576 1.71 36.67 -23.23
CA PRO A 576 1.51 38.06 -22.85
C PRO A 576 0.15 38.28 -22.14
N VAL A 577 -0.86 37.48 -22.50
CA VAL A 577 -2.24 37.55 -22.00
C VAL A 577 -2.82 36.13 -21.96
N LEU A 578 -3.64 35.84 -20.95
CA LEU A 578 -4.37 34.57 -20.83
C LEU A 578 -5.78 34.67 -21.41
N PRO A 579 -6.29 33.62 -22.09
CA PRO A 579 -7.68 33.61 -22.54
C PRO A 579 -8.67 33.66 -21.37
N PRO A 580 -9.87 34.27 -21.54
CA PRO A 580 -10.91 34.33 -20.51
C PRO A 580 -11.30 32.97 -19.93
N ILE A 581 -11.15 31.92 -20.73
CA ILE A 581 -11.54 30.54 -20.40
C ILE A 581 -10.82 29.97 -19.18
N VAL A 582 -9.59 30.39 -18.93
CA VAL A 582 -8.84 29.98 -17.74
C VAL A 582 -9.53 30.54 -16.50
N ASN A 583 -10.07 31.77 -16.59
CA ASN A 583 -10.77 32.45 -15.51
C ASN A 583 -12.10 31.76 -15.14
N ASP A 584 -12.74 31.15 -16.12
CA ASP A 584 -14.04 30.47 -16.01
C ASP A 584 -13.96 28.96 -15.72
N ALA A 585 -12.76 28.44 -15.38
CA ALA A 585 -12.59 27.02 -15.06
C ALA A 585 -13.66 26.54 -14.05
N LYS A 586 -14.36 25.45 -14.37
CA LYS A 586 -15.51 24.96 -13.59
C LYS A 586 -15.13 24.38 -12.22
N SER A 587 -13.88 23.92 -12.06
CA SER A 587 -13.43 23.30 -10.82
C SER A 587 -13.25 24.33 -9.69
N HIS A 588 -13.75 23.98 -8.51
CA HIS A 588 -13.63 24.80 -7.31
C HIS A 588 -12.22 24.69 -6.69
N ASN A 589 -11.48 23.62 -6.98
CA ASN A 589 -10.12 23.39 -6.49
C ASN A 589 -9.18 23.17 -7.67
N ILE A 590 -8.74 24.26 -8.29
CA ILE A 590 -7.76 24.23 -9.38
C ILE A 590 -6.41 24.76 -8.89
N TYR A 591 -5.34 24.08 -9.29
CA TYR A 591 -3.98 24.56 -9.20
C TYR A 591 -3.55 25.10 -10.57
N VAL A 592 -3.11 26.35 -10.62
CA VAL A 592 -2.67 27.06 -11.81
C VAL A 592 -1.28 27.62 -11.57
N ASP A 593 -0.31 27.23 -12.38
CA ASP A 593 1.04 27.77 -12.35
C ASP A 593 1.38 28.43 -13.69
N LEU A 594 1.67 29.73 -13.63
CA LEU A 594 1.96 30.61 -14.77
C LEU A 594 3.32 31.29 -14.58
N SER A 595 4.18 30.72 -13.74
CA SER A 595 5.46 31.33 -13.38
C SER A 595 6.40 31.43 -14.58
N GLY A 596 7.20 32.49 -14.68
CA GLY A 596 8.21 32.70 -15.71
C GLY A 596 7.63 32.99 -17.09
N ASN A 597 6.48 33.66 -17.16
CA ASN A 597 5.89 34.15 -18.41
C ASN A 597 6.17 35.66 -18.59
N SER A 598 5.52 36.29 -19.57
CA SER A 598 5.57 37.73 -19.81
C SER A 598 4.18 38.36 -19.68
N LEU A 599 3.40 37.93 -18.69
CA LEU A 599 2.02 38.39 -18.52
C LEU A 599 1.99 39.90 -18.22
N LEU A 600 1.39 40.67 -19.12
CA LEU A 600 1.20 42.10 -18.95
C LEU A 600 0.18 42.42 -17.85
N HIS A 601 -0.82 41.55 -17.72
CA HIS A 601 -1.86 41.65 -16.70
C HIS A 601 -2.07 40.28 -16.07
N SER A 602 -1.91 40.22 -14.75
CA SER A 602 -2.12 39.00 -14.01
C SER A 602 -3.61 38.64 -13.92
N PRO A 603 -3.96 37.35 -14.05
CA PRO A 603 -5.35 36.89 -14.08
C PRO A 603 -5.93 36.82 -12.67
N TRP A 604 -6.04 37.96 -11.98
CA TRP A 604 -6.49 38.06 -10.59
C TRP A 604 -7.88 37.47 -10.33
N SER A 605 -8.72 37.39 -11.36
CA SER A 605 -10.02 36.71 -11.31
C SER A 605 -9.93 35.19 -11.03
N LEU A 606 -8.77 34.57 -11.25
CA LEU A 606 -8.49 33.18 -10.87
C LEU A 606 -8.33 33.00 -9.37
N LEU A 607 -7.93 34.07 -8.67
CA LEU A 607 -7.75 34.01 -7.24
C LEU A 607 -9.13 33.96 -6.58
N LYS A 608 -9.53 32.75 -6.17
CA LYS A 608 -10.78 32.44 -5.47
C LYS A 608 -10.48 31.50 -4.30
N PRO A 609 -11.33 31.45 -3.25
CA PRO A 609 -11.18 30.47 -2.17
C PRO A 609 -11.06 29.04 -2.73
N GLY A 610 -10.06 28.29 -2.28
CA GLY A 610 -9.80 26.91 -2.72
C GLY A 610 -8.92 26.77 -3.98
N ARG A 611 -8.60 27.87 -4.68
CA ARG A 611 -7.70 27.86 -5.83
C ARG A 611 -6.27 28.22 -5.42
N THR A 612 -5.29 27.60 -6.09
CA THR A 612 -3.88 27.98 -5.98
C THR A 612 -3.42 28.55 -7.31
N VAL A 613 -2.86 29.76 -7.29
CA VAL A 613 -2.31 30.42 -8.48
C VAL A 613 -0.88 30.82 -8.18
N TYR A 614 0.06 30.52 -9.07
CA TYR A 614 1.45 30.99 -9.02
C TYR A 614 1.78 31.85 -10.23
N LEU A 615 2.35 33.03 -9.96
CA LEU A 615 2.64 34.07 -10.96
C LEU A 615 4.11 34.52 -10.91
N CYS A 616 5.01 33.75 -10.29
CA CYS A 616 6.39 34.17 -10.06
C CYS A 616 7.11 34.56 -11.37
N GLY A 617 7.91 35.62 -11.37
CA GLY A 617 8.64 36.11 -12.54
C GLY A 617 7.79 36.72 -13.65
N ASN A 618 6.62 37.31 -13.32
CA ASN A 618 5.81 38.09 -14.26
C ASN A 618 5.89 39.60 -13.92
N PRO A 619 5.72 40.51 -14.90
CA PRO A 619 5.75 41.96 -14.63
C PRO A 619 4.68 42.48 -13.66
N ASP A 620 3.47 41.92 -13.68
CA ASP A 620 2.32 42.32 -12.85
C ASP A 620 2.07 41.34 -11.69
N GLU A 621 3.05 41.17 -10.80
CA GLU A 621 2.97 40.21 -9.67
C GLU A 621 2.14 40.71 -8.48
N ILE A 622 1.82 42.00 -8.40
CA ILE A 622 1.19 42.56 -7.19
C ILE A 622 -0.34 42.49 -7.30
N PRO A 623 -1.03 41.76 -6.39
CA PRO A 623 -2.49 41.68 -6.41
C PRO A 623 -3.13 43.06 -6.17
N PRO A 624 -4.13 43.46 -6.97
CA PRO A 624 -4.77 44.77 -6.88
C PRO A 624 -5.54 44.94 -5.57
N ASP A 625 -5.69 46.19 -5.13
CA ASP A 625 -6.43 46.55 -3.91
C ASP A 625 -7.93 46.18 -3.97
N SER A 626 -8.47 45.95 -5.17
CA SER A 626 -9.86 45.52 -5.38
C SER A 626 -10.15 44.07 -4.95
N LEU A 627 -9.12 43.26 -4.72
CA LEU A 627 -9.30 41.88 -4.25
C LEU A 627 -9.72 41.84 -2.78
N ASP A 628 -10.45 40.79 -2.41
CA ASP A 628 -10.80 40.54 -1.01
C ASP A 628 -9.54 40.59 -0.12
N PRO A 629 -9.50 41.41 0.95
CA PRO A 629 -8.30 41.60 1.75
C PRO A 629 -7.74 40.31 2.37
N LYS A 630 -8.60 39.35 2.74
CA LYS A 630 -8.15 38.07 3.31
C LYS A 630 -7.50 37.21 2.25
N LEU A 631 -8.12 37.12 1.08
CA LEU A 631 -7.61 36.36 -0.05
C LEU A 631 -6.28 36.94 -0.55
N ARG A 632 -6.19 38.28 -0.64
CA ARG A 632 -4.97 39.00 -0.98
C ARG A 632 -3.85 38.73 0.03
N ALA A 633 -4.11 38.87 1.32
CA ALA A 633 -3.13 38.59 2.36
C ALA A 633 -2.65 37.12 2.34
N SER A 634 -3.57 36.19 2.11
CA SER A 634 -3.25 34.76 1.98
C SER A 634 -2.38 34.49 0.75
N TYR A 635 -2.67 35.13 -0.39
CA TYR A 635 -1.87 35.03 -1.60
C TYR A 635 -0.45 35.56 -1.37
N LEU A 636 -0.30 36.80 -0.87
CA LEU A 636 1.01 37.42 -0.62
C LEU A 636 1.88 36.58 0.34
N ALA A 637 1.28 36.02 1.39
CA ALA A 637 1.98 35.12 2.29
C ALA A 637 2.50 33.86 1.58
N LYS A 638 1.67 33.25 0.71
CA LYS A 638 2.04 32.05 -0.05
C LYS A 638 3.06 32.36 -1.15
N GLU A 639 2.87 33.46 -1.87
CA GLU A 639 3.75 33.98 -2.91
C GLU A 639 5.14 34.26 -2.35
N SER A 640 5.26 34.93 -1.20
CA SER A 640 6.57 35.18 -0.58
C SER A 640 7.35 33.88 -0.25
N ALA A 641 6.64 32.79 0.06
CA ALA A 641 7.25 31.48 0.30
C ALA A 641 7.62 30.74 -1.00
N MET A 642 6.77 30.83 -2.03
CA MET A 642 6.90 30.05 -3.28
C MET A 642 7.73 30.76 -4.35
N CYS A 643 7.63 32.09 -4.43
CA CYS A 643 8.34 32.99 -5.33
C CYS A 643 9.47 33.75 -4.62
N GLY A 644 9.89 33.28 -3.44
CA GLY A 644 11.00 33.87 -2.69
C GLY A 644 12.29 33.95 -3.51
N LYS A 645 13.34 34.56 -2.95
CA LYS A 645 14.61 34.82 -3.66
C LYS A 645 15.09 33.56 -4.40
N PRO A 646 15.10 33.57 -5.76
CA PRO A 646 15.47 32.40 -6.52
C PRO A 646 16.98 32.18 -6.44
N CYS A 647 17.43 30.93 -6.52
CA CYS A 647 18.86 30.60 -6.48
C CYS A 647 19.58 31.00 -7.78
N VAL A 648 18.87 30.99 -8.90
CA VAL A 648 19.25 31.62 -10.19
C VAL A 648 18.00 32.22 -10.84
N PRO A 649 18.13 33.19 -11.77
CA PRO A 649 16.97 33.79 -12.43
C PRO A 649 15.99 32.74 -12.97
N SER A 650 14.69 32.93 -12.69
CA SER A 650 13.60 32.03 -13.11
C SER A 650 13.59 30.62 -12.51
N CYS A 651 14.48 30.31 -11.56
CA CYS A 651 14.40 29.08 -10.74
C CYS A 651 13.81 29.41 -9.35
N PHE A 652 12.48 29.30 -9.23
CA PHE A 652 11.78 29.66 -8.00
C PHE A 652 11.95 28.58 -6.91
N PRO A 653 11.90 28.93 -5.62
CA PRO A 653 12.09 27.98 -4.53
C PRO A 653 11.18 26.74 -4.57
N HIS A 654 9.97 26.87 -5.11
CA HIS A 654 9.02 25.75 -5.22
C HIS A 654 9.31 24.78 -6.38
N MET A 655 10.24 25.13 -7.27
CA MET A 655 10.69 24.28 -8.38
C MET A 655 11.78 23.31 -7.91
N VAL A 656 12.69 23.77 -7.04
CA VAL A 656 13.84 22.95 -6.61
C VAL A 656 13.41 21.74 -5.76
N GLY A 657 13.65 20.52 -6.26
CA GLY A 657 13.38 19.29 -5.52
C GLY A 657 11.90 18.93 -5.48
N ASP A 658 11.17 19.25 -6.54
CA ASP A 658 9.74 19.03 -6.69
C ASP A 658 9.39 17.79 -7.55
N HIS A 659 10.38 16.96 -7.84
CA HIS A 659 10.33 15.74 -8.67
C HIS A 659 10.08 16.00 -10.16
N GLU A 660 10.24 17.23 -10.64
CA GLU A 660 10.28 17.56 -12.06
C GLU A 660 11.64 18.17 -12.39
N CYS A 661 12.37 17.64 -13.36
CA CYS A 661 13.63 18.25 -13.77
C CYS A 661 13.37 19.59 -14.49
N GLN A 662 13.79 20.70 -13.88
CA GLN A 662 13.83 22.02 -14.50
C GLN A 662 15.26 22.44 -14.87
N LEU A 663 15.54 22.61 -16.16
CA LEU A 663 16.88 22.99 -16.63
C LEU A 663 17.36 24.33 -16.07
N VAL A 664 16.44 25.28 -15.84
CA VAL A 664 16.81 26.56 -15.22
C VAL A 664 17.30 26.38 -13.79
N CYS A 665 16.80 25.36 -13.08
CA CYS A 665 17.21 25.01 -11.73
C CYS A 665 18.40 24.04 -11.70
N PHE A 666 18.79 23.49 -12.85
CA PHE A 666 19.91 22.57 -12.98
C PHE A 666 21.26 23.31 -12.98
N THR A 667 21.55 24.01 -11.89
CA THR A 667 22.81 24.73 -11.67
C THR A 667 23.39 24.37 -10.31
N LYS A 668 24.70 24.55 -10.14
CA LYS A 668 25.35 24.35 -8.84
C LYS A 668 24.73 25.20 -7.72
N GLY A 669 24.32 26.44 -8.02
CA GLY A 669 23.69 27.36 -7.06
C GLY A 669 22.34 26.85 -6.53
N CYS A 670 21.62 26.09 -7.34
CA CYS A 670 20.35 25.46 -7.01
C CYS A 670 20.48 23.98 -6.61
N ARG A 671 21.72 23.51 -6.37
CA ARG A 671 22.05 22.11 -6.06
C ARG A 671 21.56 21.13 -7.12
N TYR A 672 21.68 21.51 -8.40
CA TYR A 672 21.27 20.70 -9.55
C TYR A 672 19.80 20.25 -9.43
N ASP A 673 18.94 21.23 -9.19
CA ASP A 673 17.50 21.03 -9.04
C ASP A 673 17.10 20.02 -7.96
N GLY A 674 17.83 20.02 -6.84
CA GLY A 674 17.60 19.05 -5.77
C GLY A 674 17.87 17.59 -6.13
N GLY A 675 18.40 17.31 -7.33
CA GLY A 675 18.61 15.96 -7.87
C GLY A 675 17.54 15.48 -8.85
N ASP A 676 16.51 16.29 -9.14
CA ASP A 676 15.37 15.88 -9.99
C ASP A 676 15.77 15.56 -11.43
N CYS A 677 16.92 16.09 -11.87
CA CYS A 677 17.48 15.89 -13.21
C CYS A 677 18.37 14.64 -13.36
N ASP A 678 18.69 13.94 -12.27
CA ASP A 678 19.63 12.82 -12.31
C ASP A 678 19.12 11.66 -13.19
N GLU A 679 17.81 11.42 -13.24
CA GLU A 679 17.19 10.35 -14.08
C GLU A 679 17.30 10.61 -15.59
N TYR A 680 17.62 11.85 -16.00
CA TYR A 680 17.76 12.22 -17.41
C TYR A 680 19.21 12.10 -17.92
N GLY A 681 20.15 11.80 -17.03
CA GLY A 681 21.57 11.73 -17.36
C GLY A 681 22.13 13.07 -17.83
N LEU A 682 21.70 14.17 -17.19
CA LEU A 682 22.24 15.50 -17.44
C LEU A 682 23.56 15.68 -16.66
N ASP A 683 24.57 16.21 -17.34
CA ASP A 683 25.90 16.36 -16.75
C ASP A 683 25.97 17.58 -15.83
N LYS A 684 26.35 17.36 -14.57
CA LYS A 684 26.54 18.41 -13.54
C LYS A 684 27.75 19.33 -13.80
N ALA A 685 28.43 19.15 -14.94
CA ALA A 685 29.59 19.92 -15.34
C ALA A 685 29.23 21.18 -16.16
N LEU A 686 27.94 21.39 -16.46
CA LEU A 686 27.41 22.60 -17.11
C LEU A 686 27.33 23.80 -16.16
#